data_AF-A0AAE1EA38-F1
#
_entry.id   AF-A0AAE1EA38-F1
#
_cell.length_a   1.000
_cell.length_b   1.000
_cell.length_c   1.000
_cell.angle_alpha   90.00
_cell.angle_beta   90.00
_cell.angle_gamma   90.00
#
_symmetry.space_group_name_H-M   'P 1'
#
loop_
_entity.id
_entity.type
_entity.pdbx_description
1 polymer ?
#
loop_
_entity_poly.entity_id
_entity_poly.type
_entity_poly.pdbx_seq_one_letter_code
_entity_poly.pdbx_strand_id
1 'polypeptide(L)'
;MSKEKISSEFPGEDYFQLLLAEEDRIFIGAKNRVYNIKINDLQLDSILEWNANEVSIDKCRMNSKTDCANYIRVVVRKDGNLFICGTNAYSPVCRHYKLTADDEFEKQREDSPGTAICPFDANSNATALYTGGKLYTATRAYSDGAGPLILKNSEGRKLRTTDGDSTLLNEPNFVSSFEKDDKVYFFFREIAVENINCGKAVFSRVARVCKQDSGGYFESWKNTLTSFFKARLNCSIPGEFPFYFDEIQSTSEFGQGNIKRTRLSGDRYDLIYGVFNTPENGIKGSAVCAFRYSDITAVFKGQFKGQASYESFWLPVPWSDTPKEHPEKCTNESDKIPDDTAKFSKDHPLMDEAVKPTGGMPMLIFTSPRAKLTKIAIDWQLLAADKRYYDVMFVGTDDGRVIKAINKGDGSKVDSVIIEDLQVLEPGRPVVGLKVVSNRAHHSNQKLVVVSHDSVVAIPLSRCERAETCKSCVALQDPYCAWSSTLQTCINAGSGLQNITSGKHRQCPPDPVVERRKPPEESLVVDASTKCECPDLEDKASVSGIWRRVNPDDTPDVKVAASQEAAATRGTAVEVVIIAVIASIIFSLVIGFIIGYKFQSCRRYRDDVFYDRNCSSLQRGRNRLSSGDNPHFHTDHVGLTPKQINVAMNRKGNLVETKPVTKSNKVYL
;
A
#
# COMPACT_ATOMS: atom_id res chain seq x y z
N MET A 1 2.77 20.45 -25.64
CA MET A 1 2.30 19.16 -25.07
C MET A 1 3.14 18.03 -25.67
N SER A 2 4.44 17.97 -25.34
CA SER A 2 5.29 16.83 -25.72
C SER A 2 5.23 15.81 -24.58
N LYS A 3 4.36 14.81 -24.74
CA LYS A 3 4.53 13.56 -24.00
C LYS A 3 5.79 12.91 -24.58
N GLU A 4 6.96 13.13 -23.99
CA GLU A 4 8.04 12.14 -24.12
C GLU A 4 7.64 10.92 -23.28
N LYS A 5 6.59 10.24 -23.73
CA LYS A 5 6.19 8.93 -23.24
C LYS A 5 7.04 7.96 -24.05
N ILE A 6 8.20 7.59 -23.53
CA ILE A 6 8.91 6.43 -24.06
C ILE A 6 8.12 5.22 -23.56
N SER A 7 7.17 4.76 -24.37
CA SER A 7 6.41 3.54 -24.12
C SER A 7 6.93 2.45 -25.03
N SER A 8 7.48 1.39 -24.43
CA SER A 8 7.55 0.10 -25.08
C SER A 8 6.23 -0.62 -24.82
N GLU A 9 5.41 -0.75 -25.85
CA GLU A 9 4.23 -1.64 -25.82
C GLU A 9 4.71 -3.06 -26.06
N PHE A 10 4.47 -3.94 -25.10
CA PHE A 10 4.79 -5.35 -25.20
C PHE A 10 3.52 -6.13 -25.58
N PRO A 11 3.60 -7.12 -26.49
CA PRO A 11 2.42 -7.82 -26.97
C PRO A 11 1.83 -8.75 -25.88
N GLY A 12 0.66 -8.37 -25.32
CA GLY A 12 -0.18 -9.21 -24.45
C GLY A 12 -0.35 -8.71 -23.00
N GLU A 13 -1.35 -9.24 -22.28
CA GLU A 13 -1.47 -9.06 -20.83
C GLU A 13 -0.46 -9.97 -20.11
N ASP A 14 0.79 -9.50 -20.01
CA ASP A 14 1.93 -10.29 -19.59
C ASP A 14 2.20 -10.24 -18.06
N TYR A 15 1.31 -9.66 -17.26
CA TYR A 15 1.37 -9.60 -15.79
C TYR A 15 2.73 -9.16 -15.24
N PHE A 16 3.23 -8.05 -15.78
CA PHE A 16 4.52 -7.47 -15.42
C PHE A 16 4.63 -7.18 -13.93
N GLN A 17 5.82 -7.43 -13.41
CA GLN A 17 6.25 -7.06 -12.07
C GLN A 17 7.69 -6.58 -12.14
N LEU A 18 7.97 -5.40 -11.58
CA LEU A 18 9.35 -4.95 -11.35
C LEU A 18 9.94 -5.83 -10.23
N LEU A 19 10.92 -6.66 -10.55
CA LEU A 19 11.50 -7.65 -9.62
C LEU A 19 12.90 -7.28 -9.15
N LEU A 20 13.71 -6.66 -10.01
CA LEU A 20 15.05 -6.19 -9.67
C LEU A 20 15.32 -4.88 -10.41
N ALA A 21 15.82 -3.88 -9.70
CA ALA A 21 16.20 -2.59 -10.27
C ALA A 21 17.63 -2.22 -9.84
N GLU A 22 18.57 -2.37 -10.76
CA GLU A 22 19.97 -1.99 -10.59
C GLU A 22 20.15 -0.50 -11.01
N GLU A 23 21.39 -0.01 -11.09
CA GLU A 23 21.67 1.38 -11.44
C GLU A 23 21.45 1.68 -12.94
N ASP A 24 21.81 0.74 -13.81
CA ASP A 24 21.80 0.87 -15.26
C ASP A 24 20.66 0.10 -15.95
N ARG A 25 20.06 -0.88 -15.27
CA ARG A 25 19.05 -1.78 -15.85
C ARG A 25 17.97 -2.19 -14.86
N ILE A 26 16.83 -2.60 -15.40
CA ILE A 26 15.72 -3.21 -14.65
C ILE A 26 15.35 -4.57 -15.24
N PHE A 27 14.95 -5.49 -14.36
CA PHE A 27 14.41 -6.78 -14.73
C PHE A 27 12.92 -6.83 -14.42
N ILE A 28 12.12 -6.98 -15.47
CA ILE A 28 10.66 -7.14 -15.38
C ILE A 28 10.34 -8.61 -15.53
N GLY A 29 9.76 -9.21 -14.48
CA GLY A 29 9.19 -10.55 -14.56
C GLY A 29 7.79 -10.50 -15.16
N ALA A 30 7.50 -11.46 -16.03
CA ALA A 30 6.24 -11.53 -16.76
C ALA A 30 5.75 -12.98 -16.90
N LYS A 31 4.63 -13.15 -17.60
CA LYS A 31 4.12 -14.45 -18.05
C LYS A 31 5.08 -15.04 -19.08
N ASN A 32 5.68 -16.18 -18.73
CA ASN A 32 6.63 -16.97 -19.51
C ASN A 32 7.93 -16.27 -19.89
N ARG A 33 8.25 -15.10 -19.34
CA ARG A 33 9.46 -14.35 -19.74
C ARG A 33 9.99 -13.40 -18.69
N VAL A 34 11.24 -13.00 -18.89
CA VAL A 34 11.91 -11.91 -18.18
C VAL A 34 12.44 -10.91 -19.21
N TYR A 35 12.17 -9.63 -19.00
CA TYR A 35 12.71 -8.54 -19.81
C TYR A 35 13.89 -7.91 -19.07
N ASN A 36 15.03 -7.80 -19.75
CA ASN A 36 16.16 -6.97 -19.34
C ASN A 36 16.08 -5.64 -20.10
N ILE A 37 15.88 -4.54 -19.39
CA ILE A 37 15.66 -3.21 -19.99
C ILE A 37 16.72 -2.26 -19.46
N LYS A 38 17.42 -1.57 -20.37
CA LYS A 38 18.37 -0.51 -20.04
C LYS A 38 17.63 0.73 -19.57
N ILE A 39 18.01 1.28 -18.42
CA ILE A 39 17.31 2.39 -17.79
C ILE A 39 17.47 3.68 -18.60
N ASN A 40 18.64 3.91 -19.20
CA ASN A 40 19.01 5.19 -19.81
C ASN A 40 18.18 5.59 -21.04
N ASP A 41 17.67 4.63 -21.78
CA ASP A 41 16.85 4.83 -22.98
C ASP A 41 15.52 4.07 -22.91
N LEU A 42 15.30 3.27 -21.86
CA LEU A 42 14.23 2.26 -21.79
C LEU A 42 14.26 1.30 -22.99
N GLN A 43 15.44 1.09 -23.58
CA GLN A 43 15.61 0.13 -24.65
C GLN A 43 15.56 -1.28 -24.07
N LEU A 44 14.72 -2.11 -24.68
CA LEU A 44 14.74 -3.54 -24.44
C LEU A 44 16.08 -4.09 -24.94
N ASP A 45 16.81 -4.71 -24.03
CA ASP A 45 18.15 -5.22 -24.28
C ASP A 45 18.10 -6.70 -24.65
N SER A 46 17.49 -7.52 -23.79
CA SER A 46 17.29 -8.95 -24.03
C SER A 46 16.02 -9.48 -23.37
N ILE A 47 15.47 -10.57 -23.93
CA ILE A 47 14.32 -11.30 -23.38
C ILE A 47 14.78 -12.72 -23.07
N LEU A 48 14.51 -13.18 -21.85
CA LEU A 48 14.57 -14.60 -21.52
C LEU A 48 13.18 -15.21 -21.69
N GLU A 49 13.00 -16.08 -22.68
CA GLU A 49 11.81 -16.92 -22.77
C GLU A 49 11.93 -18.14 -21.86
N TRP A 50 10.93 -18.33 -21.00
CA TRP A 50 10.85 -19.43 -20.05
C TRP A 50 9.40 -19.87 -19.85
N ASN A 51 8.91 -20.68 -20.80
CA ASN A 51 7.60 -21.32 -20.72
C ASN A 51 7.55 -22.41 -19.63
N ALA A 52 6.35 -22.69 -19.11
CA ALA A 52 6.14 -23.82 -18.22
C ALA A 52 6.33 -25.15 -18.96
N ASN A 53 6.82 -26.19 -18.27
CA ASN A 53 6.97 -27.50 -18.88
C ASN A 53 5.59 -28.20 -19.07
N GLU A 54 5.47 -29.03 -20.11
CA GLU A 54 4.20 -29.68 -20.48
C GLU A 54 3.61 -30.51 -19.32
N VAL A 55 4.46 -31.24 -18.59
CA VAL A 55 4.04 -32.04 -17.43
C VAL A 55 3.40 -31.18 -16.33
N SER A 56 3.91 -29.99 -16.06
CA SER A 56 3.33 -29.08 -15.05
C SER A 56 2.05 -28.44 -15.57
N ILE A 57 1.99 -28.12 -16.86
CA ILE A 57 0.78 -27.60 -17.51
C ILE A 57 -0.36 -28.63 -17.41
N ASP A 58 -0.09 -29.89 -17.74
CA ASP A 58 -1.09 -30.96 -17.68
C ASP A 58 -1.58 -31.18 -16.24
N LYS A 59 -0.67 -31.24 -15.26
CA LYS A 59 -1.04 -31.33 -13.83
C LYS A 59 -1.88 -30.14 -13.37
N CYS A 60 -1.53 -28.93 -13.80
CA CYS A 60 -2.25 -27.71 -13.48
C CYS A 60 -3.69 -27.74 -14.05
N ARG A 61 -3.84 -28.17 -15.31
CA ARG A 61 -5.14 -28.32 -15.98
C ARG A 61 -5.99 -29.42 -15.34
N MET A 62 -5.39 -30.55 -14.96
CA MET A 62 -6.09 -31.62 -14.23
C MET A 62 -6.66 -31.13 -12.90
N ASN A 63 -5.99 -30.20 -12.23
CA ASN A 63 -6.47 -29.55 -11.00
C ASN A 63 -7.46 -28.40 -11.26
N SER A 64 -8.05 -28.31 -12.46
CA SER A 64 -9.04 -27.31 -12.87
C SER A 64 -8.59 -25.85 -12.69
N LYS A 65 -7.27 -25.58 -12.79
CA LYS A 65 -6.73 -24.23 -12.81
C LYS A 65 -6.76 -23.69 -14.24
N THR A 66 -7.19 -22.44 -14.42
CA THR A 66 -7.40 -21.83 -15.75
C THR A 66 -6.15 -21.16 -16.33
N ASP A 67 -5.17 -20.79 -15.49
CA ASP A 67 -4.02 -20.00 -15.89
C ASP A 67 -2.68 -20.74 -15.65
N CYS A 68 -2.46 -21.77 -16.46
CA CYS A 68 -1.32 -22.67 -16.35
C CYS A 68 -0.12 -22.18 -17.17
N ALA A 69 0.50 -21.09 -16.71
CA ALA A 69 1.70 -20.52 -17.30
C ALA A 69 2.82 -20.37 -16.27
N ASN A 70 4.02 -20.01 -16.73
CA ASN A 70 5.15 -19.73 -15.85
C ASN A 70 5.23 -18.23 -15.55
N TYR A 71 4.76 -17.80 -14.39
CA TYR A 71 4.87 -16.40 -13.98
C TYR A 71 6.17 -16.17 -13.22
N ILE A 72 7.04 -15.32 -13.73
CA ILE A 72 8.29 -14.99 -13.05
C ILE A 72 7.98 -14.06 -11.87
N ARG A 73 8.44 -14.43 -10.67
CA ARG A 73 8.10 -13.76 -9.41
C ARG A 73 9.28 -13.48 -8.50
N VAL A 74 10.46 -14.05 -8.81
CA VAL A 74 11.69 -13.79 -8.07
C VAL A 74 12.83 -13.57 -9.07
N VAL A 75 13.53 -12.45 -8.95
CA VAL A 75 14.81 -12.17 -9.61
C VAL A 75 15.71 -11.52 -8.57
N VAL A 76 16.84 -12.15 -8.24
CA VAL A 76 17.83 -11.60 -7.30
C VAL A 76 19.24 -11.83 -7.82
N ARG A 77 20.18 -10.96 -7.44
CA ARG A 77 21.61 -11.18 -7.68
C ARG A 77 22.16 -12.14 -6.63
N LYS A 78 22.54 -13.34 -7.05
CA LYS A 78 23.13 -14.40 -6.21
C LYS A 78 24.52 -14.75 -6.71
N ASP A 79 25.53 -14.44 -5.90
CA ASP A 79 26.95 -14.72 -6.19
C ASP A 79 27.41 -14.15 -7.54
N GLY A 80 26.98 -12.91 -7.83
CA GLY A 80 27.30 -12.25 -9.09
C GLY A 80 26.50 -12.72 -10.31
N ASN A 81 25.62 -13.72 -10.17
CA ASN A 81 24.74 -14.22 -11.22
C ASN A 81 23.27 -13.86 -10.91
N LEU A 82 22.39 -13.98 -11.91
CA LEU A 82 20.95 -13.85 -11.72
C LEU A 82 20.37 -15.18 -11.25
N PHE A 83 19.63 -15.15 -10.15
CA PHE A 83 18.81 -16.26 -9.67
C PHE A 83 17.35 -15.92 -9.88
N ILE A 84 16.71 -16.67 -10.78
CA ILE A 84 15.37 -16.37 -11.30
C ILE A 84 14.45 -17.54 -10.96
N CYS A 85 13.27 -17.26 -10.41
CA CYS A 85 12.25 -18.28 -10.16
C CYS A 85 10.88 -17.88 -10.71
N GLY A 86 10.14 -18.87 -11.18
CA GLY A 86 8.78 -18.71 -11.66
C GLY A 86 7.84 -19.80 -11.16
N THR A 87 6.54 -19.52 -11.24
CA THR A 87 5.46 -20.40 -10.76
C THR A 87 5.38 -21.71 -11.53
N ASN A 88 5.87 -21.74 -12.77
CA ASN A 88 5.89 -22.88 -13.69
C ASN A 88 4.61 -23.74 -13.61
N ALA A 89 3.45 -23.10 -13.88
CA ALA A 89 2.12 -23.71 -13.82
C ALA A 89 1.84 -24.44 -12.49
N TYR A 90 1.87 -23.70 -11.37
CA TYR A 90 1.67 -24.24 -10.01
C TYR A 90 2.70 -25.33 -9.62
N SER A 91 3.91 -25.29 -10.18
CA SER A 91 5.01 -26.18 -9.84
C SER A 91 6.33 -25.39 -9.85
N PRO A 92 6.59 -24.55 -8.84
CA PRO A 92 7.62 -23.52 -8.90
C PRO A 92 9.04 -24.06 -9.14
N VAL A 93 9.80 -23.39 -10.01
CA VAL A 93 11.17 -23.76 -10.39
C VAL A 93 12.07 -22.53 -10.38
N CYS A 94 13.34 -22.74 -10.02
CA CYS A 94 14.39 -21.73 -9.99
C CYS A 94 15.57 -22.10 -10.90
N ARG A 95 16.17 -21.10 -11.55
CA ARG A 95 17.33 -21.22 -12.46
C ARG A 95 18.39 -20.18 -12.15
N HIS A 96 19.63 -20.52 -12.48
CA HIS A 96 20.77 -19.61 -12.40
C HIS A 96 21.19 -19.18 -13.80
N TYR A 97 21.30 -17.88 -14.02
CA TYR A 97 21.71 -17.26 -15.27
C TYR A 97 22.91 -16.34 -15.05
N LYS A 98 23.86 -16.39 -15.97
CA LYS A 98 24.90 -15.38 -16.11
C LYS A 98 24.53 -14.50 -17.30
N LEU A 99 24.76 -13.20 -17.17
CA LEU A 99 24.66 -12.31 -18.33
C LEU A 99 25.98 -12.36 -19.09
N THR A 100 25.91 -12.59 -20.40
CA THR A 100 27.08 -12.54 -21.29
C THR A 100 27.53 -11.09 -21.49
N ALA A 101 28.64 -10.89 -22.21
CA ALA A 101 29.09 -9.54 -22.58
C ALA A 101 28.08 -8.81 -23.48
N ASP A 102 27.26 -9.56 -24.22
CA ASP A 102 26.19 -9.06 -25.07
C ASP A 102 24.83 -9.00 -24.34
N ASP A 103 24.86 -9.01 -23.00
CA ASP A 103 23.68 -8.93 -22.13
C ASP A 103 22.63 -10.06 -22.34
N GLU A 104 23.05 -11.21 -22.91
CA GLU A 104 22.19 -12.39 -23.08
C GLU A 104 22.18 -13.31 -21.85
N PHE A 105 21.09 -14.05 -21.68
CA PHE A 105 20.89 -14.96 -20.55
C PHE A 105 21.51 -16.35 -20.79
N GLU A 106 22.65 -16.63 -20.18
CA GLU A 106 23.31 -17.93 -20.24
C GLU A 106 22.99 -18.77 -18.99
N LYS A 107 22.24 -19.85 -19.15
CA LYS A 107 21.88 -20.77 -18.05
C LYS A 107 23.11 -21.52 -17.54
N GLN A 108 23.41 -21.39 -16.25
CA GLN A 108 24.63 -21.92 -15.64
C GLN A 108 24.48 -23.30 -14.97
N ARG A 109 23.28 -23.64 -14.49
CA ARG A 109 23.00 -24.84 -13.69
C ARG A 109 21.67 -25.47 -14.08
N GLU A 110 21.48 -26.73 -13.71
CA GLU A 110 20.18 -27.41 -13.83
C GLU A 110 19.09 -26.73 -12.98
N ASP A 111 17.85 -27.08 -13.31
CA ASP A 111 16.67 -26.54 -12.65
C ASP A 111 16.65 -26.98 -11.19
N SER A 112 16.41 -26.03 -10.29
CA SER A 112 16.30 -26.28 -8.86
C SER A 112 14.85 -26.11 -8.39
N PRO A 113 14.39 -26.86 -7.38
CA PRO A 113 13.05 -26.71 -6.84
C PRO A 113 12.81 -25.29 -6.32
N GLY A 114 11.70 -24.66 -6.76
CA GLY A 114 11.29 -23.33 -6.34
C GLY A 114 10.34 -23.29 -5.15
N THR A 115 9.95 -24.45 -4.60
CA THR A 115 9.06 -24.53 -3.43
C THR A 115 9.62 -23.72 -2.26
N ALA A 116 8.76 -22.92 -1.62
CA ALA A 116 9.10 -21.98 -0.54
C ALA A 116 10.04 -20.82 -0.92
N ILE A 117 10.39 -20.68 -2.20
CA ILE A 117 11.18 -19.56 -2.75
C ILE A 117 10.28 -18.70 -3.62
N CYS A 118 9.54 -19.34 -4.53
CA CYS A 118 8.60 -18.71 -5.44
C CYS A 118 7.17 -19.16 -5.10
N PRO A 119 6.16 -18.27 -5.20
CA PRO A 119 4.76 -18.66 -5.02
C PRO A 119 4.31 -19.65 -6.11
N PHE A 120 3.23 -20.38 -5.82
CA PHE A 120 2.55 -21.27 -6.77
C PHE A 120 1.58 -20.51 -7.67
N ASP A 121 0.83 -19.57 -7.08
CA ASP A 121 -0.15 -18.73 -7.77
C ASP A 121 0.51 -17.40 -8.21
N ALA A 122 0.19 -16.95 -9.42
CA ALA A 122 0.64 -15.68 -9.98
C ALA A 122 0.16 -14.47 -9.16
N ASN A 123 -1.00 -14.56 -8.51
CA ASN A 123 -1.59 -13.50 -7.72
C ASN A 123 -1.10 -13.49 -6.26
N SER A 124 -0.35 -14.52 -5.85
CA SER A 124 0.26 -14.55 -4.52
C SER A 124 1.47 -13.63 -4.45
N ASN A 125 1.45 -12.74 -3.47
CA ASN A 125 2.58 -11.87 -3.19
C ASN A 125 3.73 -12.64 -2.55
N ALA A 126 4.95 -12.33 -2.97
CA ALA A 126 6.18 -12.87 -2.41
C ALA A 126 7.27 -11.80 -2.42
N THR A 127 8.26 -11.96 -1.55
CA THR A 127 9.47 -11.14 -1.57
C THR A 127 10.69 -12.02 -1.37
N ALA A 128 11.80 -11.61 -1.96
CA ALA A 128 13.07 -12.32 -1.89
C ALA A 128 14.22 -11.32 -1.83
N LEU A 129 15.25 -11.67 -1.06
CA LEU A 129 16.46 -10.89 -0.87
C LEU A 129 17.66 -11.82 -0.76
N TYR A 130 18.74 -11.54 -1.50
CA TYR A 130 20.00 -12.24 -1.34
C TYR A 130 21.02 -11.33 -0.66
N THR A 131 21.51 -11.74 0.51
CA THR A 131 22.54 -10.98 1.24
C THR A 131 23.41 -11.89 2.10
N GLY A 132 24.69 -11.55 2.22
CA GLY A 132 25.65 -12.26 3.08
C GLY A 132 25.79 -13.74 2.76
N GLY A 133 25.69 -14.12 1.49
CA GLY A 133 25.74 -15.51 1.03
C GLY A 133 24.46 -16.32 1.26
N LYS A 134 23.34 -15.66 1.65
CA LYS A 134 22.11 -16.32 2.10
C LYS A 134 20.91 -15.74 1.37
N LEU A 135 20.03 -16.61 0.91
CA LEU A 135 18.77 -16.24 0.29
C LEU A 135 17.66 -16.22 1.33
N TYR A 136 17.01 -15.08 1.46
CA TYR A 136 15.83 -14.88 2.30
C TYR A 136 14.61 -14.80 1.40
N THR A 137 13.60 -15.62 1.66
CA THR A 137 12.33 -15.58 0.93
C THR A 137 11.15 -15.56 1.89
N ALA A 138 10.09 -14.89 1.50
CA ALA A 138 8.83 -14.92 2.22
C ALA A 138 7.70 -15.15 1.21
N THR A 139 7.06 -16.31 1.31
CA THR A 139 6.04 -16.80 0.37
C THR A 139 5.24 -17.95 1.01
N ARG A 140 4.46 -18.67 0.22
CA ARG A 140 3.69 -19.86 0.62
C ARG A 140 4.39 -21.14 0.17
N ALA A 141 4.40 -22.17 1.00
CA ALA A 141 5.03 -23.46 0.70
C ALA A 141 4.14 -24.42 -0.11
N TYR A 142 2.82 -24.26 -0.07
CA TYR A 142 1.88 -25.23 -0.61
C TYR A 142 1.06 -24.67 -1.78
N SER A 143 0.61 -25.56 -2.68
CA SER A 143 -0.11 -25.22 -3.92
C SER A 143 -1.55 -24.77 -3.71
N ASP A 144 -2.14 -25.06 -2.55
CA ASP A 144 -3.46 -24.61 -2.11
C ASP A 144 -3.44 -23.18 -1.52
N GLY A 145 -2.25 -22.57 -1.41
CA GLY A 145 -2.07 -21.26 -0.81
C GLY A 145 -1.89 -21.27 0.71
N ALA A 146 -1.82 -22.46 1.33
CA ALA A 146 -1.53 -22.61 2.75
C ALA A 146 -0.01 -22.54 3.05
N GLY A 147 0.32 -22.59 4.33
CA GLY A 147 1.71 -22.64 4.83
C GLY A 147 2.54 -21.41 4.46
N PRO A 148 2.16 -20.20 4.90
CA PRO A 148 3.02 -19.05 4.77
C PRO A 148 4.31 -19.28 5.57
N LEU A 149 5.44 -18.90 5.01
CA LEU A 149 6.71 -18.95 5.74
C LEU A 149 7.66 -17.84 5.34
N ILE A 150 8.59 -17.59 6.26
CA ILE A 150 9.85 -16.92 5.96
C ILE A 150 10.95 -17.99 6.02
N LEU A 151 11.74 -18.06 4.96
CA LEU A 151 12.83 -19.01 4.76
C LEU A 151 14.14 -18.26 4.66
N LYS A 152 15.14 -18.72 5.41
CA LYS A 152 16.55 -18.37 5.26
C LYS A 152 17.28 -19.58 4.73
N ASN A 153 17.65 -19.53 3.46
CA ASN A 153 18.34 -20.58 2.75
C ASN A 153 19.84 -20.23 2.65
N SER A 154 20.65 -20.96 3.41
CA SER A 154 22.11 -20.89 3.38
C SER A 154 22.67 -22.16 2.73
N GLU A 155 23.89 -22.14 2.24
CA GLU A 155 24.52 -23.36 1.70
C GLU A 155 24.51 -24.48 2.76
N GLY A 156 23.85 -25.59 2.44
CA GLY A 156 23.74 -26.76 3.34
C GLY A 156 22.73 -26.64 4.49
N ARG A 157 22.08 -25.48 4.73
CA ARG A 157 21.10 -25.34 5.82
C ARG A 157 19.94 -24.39 5.49
N LYS A 158 18.73 -24.84 5.79
CA LYS A 158 17.48 -24.09 5.60
C LYS A 158 16.80 -23.85 6.94
N LEU A 159 16.69 -22.58 7.35
CA LEU A 159 15.92 -22.20 8.53
C LEU A 159 14.58 -21.60 8.10
N ARG A 160 13.49 -21.98 8.75
CA ARG A 160 12.15 -21.45 8.44
C ARG A 160 11.36 -21.10 9.69
N THR A 161 10.32 -20.30 9.53
CA THR A 161 9.26 -20.19 10.54
C THR A 161 8.55 -21.54 10.72
N THR A 162 8.06 -21.81 11.93
CA THR A 162 7.31 -23.03 12.25
C THR A 162 6.05 -23.12 11.39
N ASP A 163 5.80 -24.30 10.85
CA ASP A 163 4.66 -24.54 9.96
C ASP A 163 3.34 -24.57 10.74
N GLY A 164 2.30 -23.96 10.18
CA GLY A 164 0.96 -23.93 10.78
C GLY A 164 0.79 -23.04 12.03
N ASP A 165 1.82 -22.32 12.45
CA ASP A 165 1.74 -21.45 13.62
C ASP A 165 1.21 -20.04 13.25
N SER A 166 -0.08 -19.83 13.52
CA SER A 166 -0.76 -18.55 13.28
C SER A 166 -0.22 -17.38 14.13
N THR A 167 0.47 -17.65 15.24
CA THR A 167 1.09 -16.59 16.04
C THR A 167 2.29 -15.96 15.32
N LEU A 168 3.01 -16.77 14.53
CA LEU A 168 4.12 -16.30 13.68
C LEU A 168 3.61 -15.61 12.42
N LEU A 169 2.76 -16.30 11.64
CA LEU A 169 2.24 -15.81 10.36
C LEU A 169 0.81 -16.27 10.13
N ASN A 170 -0.13 -15.34 9.91
CA ASN A 170 -1.54 -15.68 9.69
C ASN A 170 -2.10 -15.10 8.38
N GLU A 171 -2.11 -15.91 7.32
CA GLU A 171 -2.48 -15.50 5.95
C GLU A 171 -1.81 -14.18 5.48
N PRO A 172 -0.48 -14.06 5.56
CA PRO A 172 0.21 -12.82 5.20
C PRO A 172 0.17 -12.54 3.70
N ASN A 173 0.22 -11.24 3.36
CA ASN A 173 0.59 -10.71 2.06
C ASN A 173 1.92 -9.97 2.18
N PHE A 174 2.99 -10.58 1.68
CA PHE A 174 4.33 -10.01 1.73
C PHE A 174 4.49 -8.88 0.72
N VAL A 175 5.08 -7.78 1.17
CA VAL A 175 5.19 -6.54 0.38
C VAL A 175 6.64 -6.28 -0.04
N SER A 176 7.58 -6.39 0.89
CA SER A 176 9.00 -6.11 0.65
C SER A 176 9.90 -6.75 1.70
N SER A 177 11.19 -6.87 1.39
CA SER A 177 12.21 -7.29 2.32
C SER A 177 13.52 -6.53 2.07
N PHE A 178 14.21 -6.14 3.15
CA PHE A 178 15.44 -5.36 3.07
C PHE A 178 16.45 -5.79 4.13
N GLU A 179 17.72 -5.64 3.79
CA GLU A 179 18.81 -5.75 4.74
C GLU A 179 19.02 -4.41 5.46
N LYS A 180 19.22 -4.46 6.78
CA LYS A 180 19.70 -3.31 7.55
C LYS A 180 20.48 -3.79 8.77
N ASP A 181 21.68 -3.24 8.96
CA ASP A 181 22.64 -3.59 10.01
C ASP A 181 22.96 -5.09 10.05
N ASP A 182 22.65 -5.79 11.14
CA ASP A 182 22.86 -7.23 11.35
C ASP A 182 21.59 -8.07 11.10
N LYS A 183 20.53 -7.46 10.55
CA LYS A 183 19.19 -8.04 10.43
C LYS A 183 18.65 -7.96 8.99
N VAL A 184 17.64 -8.80 8.73
CA VAL A 184 16.78 -8.71 7.54
C VAL A 184 15.37 -8.41 8.02
N TYR A 185 14.75 -7.40 7.42
CA TYR A 185 13.40 -6.95 7.73
C TYR A 185 12.43 -7.39 6.63
N PHE A 186 11.22 -7.77 7.03
CA PHE A 186 10.13 -8.17 6.15
C PHE A 186 8.88 -7.35 6.45
N PHE A 187 8.26 -6.80 5.42
CA PHE A 187 7.05 -6.00 5.53
C PHE A 187 5.88 -6.75 4.91
N PHE A 188 4.78 -6.85 5.64
CA PHE A 188 3.59 -7.58 5.20
C PHE A 188 2.35 -7.12 5.95
N ARG A 189 1.17 -7.49 5.44
CA ARG A 189 -0.09 -7.41 6.18
C ARG A 189 -0.62 -8.81 6.42
N GLU A 190 -1.21 -9.06 7.57
CA GLU A 190 -1.74 -10.37 7.97
C GLU A 190 -3.00 -10.22 8.83
N ILE A 191 -3.72 -11.32 9.07
CA ILE A 191 -4.84 -11.32 10.01
C ILE A 191 -4.31 -11.23 11.44
N ALA A 192 -4.76 -10.21 12.18
CA ALA A 192 -4.32 -9.92 13.54
C ALA A 192 -4.90 -10.91 14.55
N VAL A 193 -4.09 -11.90 14.96
CA VAL A 193 -4.47 -12.89 15.99
C VAL A 193 -4.79 -12.23 17.33
N GLU A 194 -4.10 -11.14 17.65
CA GLU A 194 -4.31 -10.39 18.88
C GLU A 194 -5.64 -9.62 18.93
N ASN A 195 -6.31 -9.47 17.78
CA ASN A 195 -7.58 -8.77 17.67
C ASN A 195 -8.77 -9.72 17.47
N ILE A 196 -8.56 -11.04 17.39
CA ILE A 196 -9.62 -12.01 17.06
C ILE A 196 -10.81 -11.91 18.03
N ASN A 197 -10.57 -11.68 19.33
CA ASN A 197 -11.63 -11.51 20.34
C ASN A 197 -12.50 -10.27 20.12
N CYS A 198 -12.02 -9.28 19.36
CA CYS A 198 -12.73 -8.06 19.01
C CYS A 198 -13.30 -8.10 17.57
N GLY A 199 -12.89 -9.09 16.77
CA GLY A 199 -13.27 -9.25 15.37
C GLY A 199 -12.08 -9.46 14.44
N LYS A 200 -12.34 -10.02 13.26
CA LYS A 200 -11.30 -10.24 12.25
C LYS A 200 -10.83 -8.90 11.69
N ALA A 201 -9.56 -8.56 11.94
CA ALA A 201 -8.90 -7.38 11.40
C ALA A 201 -7.58 -7.78 10.72
N VAL A 202 -7.18 -7.01 9.71
CA VAL A 202 -5.86 -7.12 9.08
C VAL A 202 -4.98 -6.05 9.67
N PHE A 203 -3.76 -6.37 10.09
CA PHE A 203 -2.75 -5.40 10.52
C PHE A 203 -1.48 -5.51 9.67
N SER A 204 -0.86 -4.36 9.48
CA SER A 204 0.47 -4.24 8.88
C SER A 204 1.56 -4.55 9.89
N ARG A 205 2.58 -5.27 9.45
CA ARG A 205 3.69 -5.76 10.25
C ARG A 205 5.03 -5.39 9.63
N VAL A 206 5.98 -5.11 10.52
CA VAL A 206 7.40 -5.27 10.24
C VAL A 206 7.90 -6.44 11.06
N ALA A 207 8.51 -7.42 10.41
CA ALA A 207 9.22 -8.50 11.08
C ALA A 207 10.72 -8.39 10.82
N ARG A 208 11.52 -9.01 11.69
CA ARG A 208 12.97 -9.09 11.55
C ARG A 208 13.49 -10.49 11.84
N VAL A 209 14.64 -10.80 11.26
CA VAL A 209 15.43 -12.01 11.52
C VAL A 209 16.92 -11.62 11.54
N CYS A 210 17.70 -12.22 12.44
CA CYS A 210 19.14 -12.02 12.50
C CYS A 210 19.87 -12.74 11.35
N LYS A 211 20.81 -12.04 10.70
CA LYS A 211 21.59 -12.62 9.60
C LYS A 211 22.46 -13.79 10.03
N GLN A 212 22.86 -13.83 11.29
CA GLN A 212 23.69 -14.88 11.90
C GLN A 212 22.89 -16.00 12.56
N ASP A 213 21.55 -15.94 12.59
CA ASP A 213 20.70 -17.00 13.15
C ASP A 213 21.09 -18.38 12.57
N SER A 214 21.58 -19.25 13.44
CA SER A 214 21.98 -20.62 13.17
C SER A 214 20.90 -21.61 13.60
N GLY A 215 19.69 -21.17 13.97
CA GLY A 215 18.60 -22.02 14.44
C GLY A 215 18.75 -22.43 15.91
N GLY A 216 17.85 -23.28 16.38
CA GLY A 216 17.84 -23.76 17.77
C GLY A 216 18.84 -24.88 18.05
N TYR A 217 19.22 -25.03 19.31
CA TYR A 217 20.09 -26.11 19.80
C TYR A 217 19.47 -27.50 19.60
N PHE A 218 18.21 -27.67 20.01
CA PHE A 218 17.50 -28.95 19.91
C PHE A 218 17.29 -29.38 18.47
N GLU A 219 17.39 -30.70 18.22
CA GLU A 219 17.21 -31.28 16.88
C GLU A 219 15.84 -30.93 16.26
N SER A 220 14.80 -30.80 17.09
CA SER A 220 13.45 -30.38 16.65
C SER A 220 13.40 -28.93 16.15
N TRP A 221 14.31 -28.06 16.59
CA TRP A 221 14.36 -26.62 16.26
C TRP A 221 15.58 -26.22 15.45
N LYS A 222 16.44 -27.17 15.08
CA LYS A 222 17.64 -26.96 14.28
C LYS A 222 17.38 -26.29 12.94
N ASN A 223 16.20 -26.50 12.36
CA ASN A 223 15.75 -25.88 11.11
C ASN A 223 14.71 -24.77 11.32
N THR A 224 14.53 -24.29 12.55
CA THR A 224 13.58 -23.23 12.91
C THR A 224 14.31 -21.93 13.16
N LEU A 225 13.77 -20.81 12.69
CA LEU A 225 14.28 -19.47 13.01
C LEU A 225 14.07 -19.16 14.50
N THR A 226 15.12 -18.71 15.18
CA THR A 226 15.09 -18.40 16.63
C THR A 226 15.01 -16.90 16.91
N SER A 227 15.33 -16.08 15.91
CA SER A 227 15.38 -14.61 16.00
C SER A 227 14.24 -13.92 15.27
N PHE A 228 13.15 -14.64 14.97
CA PHE A 228 11.98 -14.06 14.31
C PHE A 228 11.13 -13.28 15.32
N PHE A 229 10.97 -11.99 15.08
CA PHE A 229 10.06 -11.13 15.84
C PHE A 229 9.31 -10.20 14.89
N LYS A 230 8.07 -9.82 15.25
CA LYS A 230 7.24 -8.87 14.48
C LYS A 230 6.59 -7.83 15.38
N ALA A 231 6.36 -6.64 14.81
CA ALA A 231 5.67 -5.54 15.45
C ALA A 231 4.61 -4.96 14.52
N ARG A 232 3.54 -4.38 15.10
CA ARG A 232 2.52 -3.66 14.31
C ARG A 232 3.10 -2.34 13.78
N LEU A 233 2.86 -2.04 12.51
CA LEU A 233 3.04 -0.71 11.94
C LEU A 233 1.73 0.07 12.10
N ASN A 234 1.76 1.17 12.84
CA ASN A 234 0.59 2.00 13.05
C ASN A 234 0.63 3.21 12.10
N CYS A 235 -0.13 3.18 11.01
CA CYS A 235 -0.35 4.35 10.17
C CYS A 235 -1.77 4.88 10.43
N SER A 236 -1.89 5.91 11.28
CA SER A 236 -3.19 6.43 11.70
C SER A 236 -3.20 7.95 11.80
N ILE A 237 -4.36 8.56 11.52
CA ILE A 237 -4.62 9.97 11.82
C ILE A 237 -4.86 10.09 13.33
N PRO A 238 -4.09 10.91 14.07
CA PRO A 238 -4.27 11.06 15.51
C PRO A 238 -5.57 11.80 15.84
N GLY A 239 -6.10 11.56 17.03
CA GLY A 239 -7.34 12.15 17.55
C GLY A 239 -7.82 11.39 18.80
N GLU A 240 -8.93 11.82 19.38
CA GLU A 240 -9.60 11.05 20.45
C GLU A 240 -9.97 9.64 19.97
N PHE A 241 -10.39 9.55 18.69
CA PHE A 241 -10.62 8.30 17.98
C PHE A 241 -9.72 8.27 16.73
N PRO A 242 -8.58 7.54 16.78
CA PRO A 242 -7.68 7.48 15.65
C PRO A 242 -8.32 6.79 14.44
N PHE A 243 -8.04 7.28 13.24
CA PHE A 243 -8.45 6.64 11.99
C PHE A 243 -7.27 5.85 11.41
N TYR A 244 -7.42 4.53 11.26
CA TYR A 244 -6.34 3.62 10.89
C TYR A 244 -6.34 3.26 9.40
N PHE A 245 -5.14 3.23 8.82
CA PHE A 245 -4.86 2.63 7.51
C PHE A 245 -4.06 1.35 7.76
N ASP A 246 -4.77 0.24 7.98
CA ASP A 246 -4.14 -0.97 8.50
C ASP A 246 -3.50 -1.89 7.43
N GLU A 247 -3.73 -1.66 6.14
CA GLU A 247 -3.27 -2.55 5.07
C GLU A 247 -2.12 -1.98 4.23
N ILE A 248 -0.88 -2.36 4.54
CA ILE A 248 0.32 -1.99 3.78
C ILE A 248 0.32 -2.61 2.38
N GLN A 249 0.68 -1.81 1.36
CA GLN A 249 0.68 -2.18 -0.06
C GLN A 249 2.08 -2.19 -0.67
N SER A 250 2.92 -1.25 -0.28
CA SER A 250 4.31 -1.09 -0.75
C SER A 250 5.13 -0.33 0.26
N THR A 251 6.45 -0.46 0.13
CA THR A 251 7.42 0.36 0.84
C THR A 251 8.48 0.87 -0.10
N SER A 252 9.14 1.97 0.27
CA SER A 252 10.44 2.33 -0.29
C SER A 252 11.52 1.38 0.24
N GLU A 253 12.71 1.45 -0.36
CA GLU A 253 13.94 1.01 0.30
C GLU A 253 14.24 1.89 1.52
N PHE A 254 15.10 1.42 2.43
CA PHE A 254 15.67 2.27 3.47
C PHE A 254 16.53 3.35 2.84
N GLY A 255 16.28 4.61 3.18
CA GLY A 255 17.06 5.74 2.69
C GLY A 255 17.44 6.70 3.80
N GLN A 256 18.52 7.45 3.57
CA GLN A 256 18.95 8.51 4.47
C GLN A 256 18.27 9.81 4.09
N GLY A 257 17.22 10.14 4.82
CA GLY A 257 16.32 11.25 4.47
C GLY A 257 15.99 12.14 5.66
N ASN A 258 15.10 13.07 5.37
CA ASN A 258 14.56 13.99 6.34
C ASN A 258 13.13 14.34 5.98
N ILE A 259 12.22 14.09 6.91
CA ILE A 259 10.82 14.46 6.76
C ILE A 259 10.63 15.98 6.75
N LYS A 260 11.53 16.70 7.44
CA LYS A 260 11.54 18.16 7.47
C LYS A 260 12.65 18.66 6.56
N ARG A 261 12.42 19.78 5.88
CA ARG A 261 13.46 20.46 5.10
C ARG A 261 14.65 20.81 6.01
N THR A 262 15.86 20.46 5.58
CA THR A 262 17.10 20.78 6.32
C THR A 262 18.00 21.67 5.48
N ARG A 263 18.79 22.54 6.12
CA ARG A 263 19.90 23.25 5.46
C ARG A 263 21.18 22.43 5.45
N LEU A 264 21.30 21.51 6.41
CA LEU A 264 22.47 20.66 6.57
C LEU A 264 22.17 19.28 6.03
N SER A 265 23.03 18.84 5.12
CA SER A 265 23.01 17.49 4.58
C SER A 265 23.37 16.42 5.63
N GLY A 266 23.98 16.80 6.77
CA GLY A 266 24.46 15.86 7.79
C GLY A 266 23.39 15.31 8.73
N ASP A 267 22.29 16.04 8.92
CA ASP A 267 21.24 15.68 9.88
C ASP A 267 20.24 14.67 9.28
N ARG A 268 20.70 13.52 8.78
CA ARG A 268 19.83 12.53 8.11
C ARG A 268 19.45 11.40 9.05
N TYR A 269 18.25 10.87 8.85
CA TYR A 269 17.77 9.67 9.53
C TYR A 269 17.55 8.55 8.52
N ASP A 270 17.80 7.32 8.95
CA ASP A 270 17.36 6.15 8.23
C ASP A 270 15.82 6.05 8.31
N LEU A 271 15.19 6.19 7.15
CA LEU A 271 13.74 6.23 6.99
C LEU A 271 13.28 5.16 6.01
N ILE A 272 12.06 4.69 6.22
CA ILE A 272 11.31 3.91 5.25
C ILE A 272 9.91 4.51 5.10
N TYR A 273 9.48 4.71 3.86
CA TYR A 273 8.12 5.14 3.54
C TYR A 273 7.28 3.93 3.19
N GLY A 274 6.04 3.87 3.67
CA GLY A 274 5.07 2.82 3.37
C GLY A 274 3.75 3.38 2.88
N VAL A 275 3.15 2.73 1.91
CA VAL A 275 1.78 3.00 1.43
C VAL A 275 0.82 2.08 2.14
N PHE A 276 -0.23 2.65 2.74
CA PHE A 276 -1.25 1.94 3.49
C PHE A 276 -2.63 2.26 2.95
N ASN A 277 -3.51 1.27 2.96
CA ASN A 277 -4.91 1.40 2.57
C ASN A 277 -5.83 1.06 3.73
N THR A 278 -7.05 1.57 3.65
CA THR A 278 -8.16 1.06 4.44
C THR A 278 -8.61 -0.32 3.93
N PRO A 279 -9.22 -1.13 4.80
CA PRO A 279 -9.80 -2.42 4.44
C PRO A 279 -10.79 -2.34 3.27
N GLU A 280 -10.97 -3.43 2.54
CA GLU A 280 -11.86 -3.49 1.36
C GLU A 280 -13.32 -3.15 1.68
N ASN A 281 -13.81 -3.55 2.85
CA ASN A 281 -15.14 -3.24 3.36
C ASN A 281 -15.25 -1.86 4.04
N GLY A 282 -14.16 -1.11 4.11
CA GLY A 282 -14.11 0.23 4.71
C GLY A 282 -14.31 1.36 3.70
N ILE A 283 -14.30 2.60 4.21
CA ILE A 283 -14.24 3.80 3.36
C ILE A 283 -12.93 3.77 2.59
N LYS A 284 -12.97 3.85 1.25
CA LYS A 284 -11.77 3.87 0.41
C LYS A 284 -10.88 5.06 0.78
N GLY A 285 -9.73 4.76 1.34
CA GLY A 285 -8.73 5.74 1.73
C GLY A 285 -7.35 5.10 1.72
N SER A 286 -6.37 5.91 1.40
CA SER A 286 -4.97 5.53 1.37
C SER A 286 -4.13 6.58 2.10
N ALA A 287 -2.98 6.17 2.61
CA ALA A 287 -2.07 7.05 3.28
C ALA A 287 -0.61 6.63 3.03
N VAL A 288 0.29 7.60 3.08
CA VAL A 288 1.73 7.36 3.11
C VAL A 288 2.24 7.70 4.49
N CYS A 289 2.86 6.74 5.17
CA CYS A 289 3.51 6.94 6.47
C CYS A 289 5.02 6.73 6.34
N ALA A 290 5.79 7.50 7.10
CA ALA A 290 7.24 7.35 7.19
C ALA A 290 7.63 6.81 8.57
N PHE A 291 8.50 5.82 8.63
CA PHE A 291 8.97 5.24 9.89
C PHE A 291 10.48 5.40 10.00
N ARG A 292 10.97 5.92 11.13
CA ARG A 292 12.40 5.92 11.42
C ARG A 292 12.83 4.52 11.81
N TYR A 293 14.00 4.14 11.32
CA TYR A 293 14.64 2.91 11.73
C TYR A 293 14.91 2.86 13.25
N SER A 294 15.23 4.01 13.87
CA SER A 294 15.38 4.10 15.34
C SER A 294 14.07 3.79 16.09
N ASP A 295 12.92 4.19 15.55
CA ASP A 295 11.62 3.92 16.17
C ASP A 295 11.24 2.43 16.01
N ILE A 296 11.56 1.82 14.85
CA ILE A 296 11.38 0.38 14.62
C ILE A 296 12.23 -0.42 15.63
N THR A 297 13.52 -0.07 15.76
CA THR A 297 14.43 -0.77 16.68
C THR A 297 14.07 -0.54 18.15
N ALA A 298 13.53 0.63 18.52
CA ALA A 298 13.05 0.89 19.87
C ALA A 298 11.89 -0.05 20.25
N VAL A 299 10.92 -0.26 19.35
CA VAL A 299 9.80 -1.20 19.58
C VAL A 299 10.30 -2.64 19.75
N PHE A 300 11.30 -3.06 18.97
CA PHE A 300 11.90 -4.39 19.13
C PHE A 300 12.71 -4.58 20.42
N LYS A 301 12.98 -3.50 21.17
CA LYS A 301 13.57 -3.52 22.52
C LYS A 301 12.51 -3.37 23.63
N GLY A 302 11.24 -3.21 23.25
CA GLY A 302 10.11 -3.04 24.15
C GLY A 302 9.55 -4.36 24.66
N GLN A 303 8.37 -4.30 25.28
CA GLN A 303 7.72 -5.49 25.82
C GLN A 303 7.15 -6.38 24.70
N PHE A 304 7.14 -7.68 24.97
CA PHE A 304 6.44 -8.65 24.14
C PHE A 304 4.94 -8.65 24.44
N LYS A 305 4.14 -9.12 23.49
CA LYS A 305 2.71 -9.38 23.65
C LYS A 305 2.51 -10.90 23.69
N GLY A 306 1.72 -11.36 24.64
CA GLY A 306 1.43 -12.78 24.80
C GLY A 306 0.02 -13.04 25.31
N GLN A 307 -0.38 -14.30 25.27
CA GLN A 307 -1.63 -14.79 25.86
C GLN A 307 -1.30 -15.95 26.80
N ALA A 308 -1.89 -15.96 28.01
CA ALA A 308 -1.66 -17.04 28.97
C ALA A 308 -2.30 -18.37 28.52
N SER A 309 -3.43 -18.29 27.83
CA SER A 309 -4.14 -19.42 27.20
C SER A 309 -4.84 -18.95 25.93
N TYR A 310 -5.34 -19.88 25.11
CA TYR A 310 -6.07 -19.55 23.88
C TYR A 310 -7.39 -18.78 24.10
N GLU A 311 -7.94 -18.81 25.32
CA GLU A 311 -9.15 -18.07 25.70
C GLU A 311 -8.82 -16.72 26.36
N SER A 312 -7.55 -16.50 26.69
CA SER A 312 -7.11 -15.29 27.38
C SER A 312 -6.97 -14.12 26.42
N PHE A 313 -7.04 -12.90 26.97
CA PHE A 313 -6.70 -11.70 26.21
C PHE A 313 -5.18 -11.62 25.96
N TRP A 314 -4.82 -10.99 24.85
CA TRP A 314 -3.44 -10.64 24.55
C TRP A 314 -3.02 -9.44 25.41
N LEU A 315 -2.05 -9.65 26.28
CA LEU A 315 -1.56 -8.65 27.22
C LEU A 315 -0.04 -8.45 27.07
N PRO A 316 0.50 -7.31 27.53
CA PRO A 316 1.94 -7.12 27.62
C PRO A 316 2.54 -8.15 28.57
N VAL A 317 3.61 -8.82 28.14
CA VAL A 317 4.36 -9.77 28.96
C VAL A 317 5.15 -8.99 30.01
N PRO A 318 5.04 -9.35 31.31
CA PRO A 318 5.83 -8.71 32.36
C PRO A 318 7.33 -8.90 32.13
N TRP A 319 8.13 -7.86 32.45
CA TRP A 319 9.59 -7.95 32.33
C TRP A 319 10.20 -9.07 33.18
N SER A 320 9.56 -9.45 34.30
CA SER A 320 9.97 -10.60 35.13
C SER A 320 9.95 -11.93 34.39
N ASP A 321 9.09 -12.04 33.37
CA ASP A 321 8.83 -13.27 32.63
C ASP A 321 9.58 -13.26 31.29
N THR A 322 10.32 -12.19 31.00
CA THR A 322 11.20 -12.09 29.84
C THR A 322 12.61 -12.60 30.16
N PRO A 323 13.34 -13.14 29.18
CA PRO A 323 14.74 -13.53 29.36
C PRO A 323 15.61 -12.37 29.84
N LYS A 324 16.59 -12.66 30.72
CA LYS A 324 17.50 -11.64 31.28
C LYS A 324 18.19 -10.79 30.21
N GLU A 325 18.61 -11.44 29.13
CA GLU A 325 19.09 -10.76 27.94
C GLU A 325 17.95 -10.69 26.92
N HIS A 326 17.52 -9.48 26.61
CA HIS A 326 16.48 -9.28 25.61
C HIS A 326 16.95 -9.87 24.26
N PRO A 327 16.16 -10.72 23.59
CA PRO A 327 16.52 -11.35 22.32
C PRO A 327 16.48 -10.36 21.13
N GLU A 328 16.69 -9.07 21.40
CA GLU A 328 16.79 -8.05 20.36
C GLU A 328 18.14 -8.11 19.65
N LYS A 329 19.21 -8.29 20.41
CA LYS A 329 20.57 -8.34 19.88
C LYS A 329 20.79 -9.65 19.15
N CYS A 330 21.40 -9.56 17.98
CA CYS A 330 21.83 -10.75 17.26
C CYS A 330 23.07 -11.33 17.93
N THR A 331 23.06 -12.64 18.15
CA THR A 331 24.22 -13.41 18.60
C THR A 331 24.83 -14.15 17.41
N ASN A 332 26.16 -14.33 17.45
CA ASN A 332 26.90 -15.13 16.47
C ASN A 332 26.59 -16.64 16.62
N GLU A 333 26.13 -17.08 17.79
CA GLU A 333 25.94 -18.50 18.14
C GLU A 333 24.51 -18.72 18.68
N SER A 334 23.50 -18.67 17.82
CA SER A 334 22.10 -18.84 18.27
C SER A 334 21.79 -20.26 18.73
N ASP A 335 22.58 -21.24 18.27
CA ASP A 335 22.56 -22.63 18.71
C ASP A 335 23.05 -22.83 20.14
N LYS A 336 23.65 -21.81 20.76
CA LYS A 336 24.05 -21.85 22.18
C LYS A 336 23.19 -20.96 23.08
N ILE A 337 22.10 -20.40 22.55
CA ILE A 337 21.13 -19.65 23.34
C ILE A 337 20.50 -20.59 24.38
N PRO A 338 20.35 -20.17 25.66
CA PRO A 338 19.66 -20.97 26.66
C PRO A 338 18.27 -21.39 26.22
N ASP A 339 17.90 -22.64 26.51
CA ASP A 339 16.66 -23.26 26.03
C ASP A 339 15.41 -22.45 26.40
N ASP A 340 15.37 -21.89 27.61
CA ASP A 340 14.26 -21.04 28.07
C ASP A 340 14.11 -19.78 27.20
N THR A 341 15.22 -19.17 26.79
CA THR A 341 15.23 -17.97 25.92
C THR A 341 14.79 -18.32 24.50
N ALA A 342 15.25 -19.45 23.97
CA ALA A 342 14.86 -19.92 22.64
C ALA A 342 13.37 -20.28 22.60
N LYS A 343 12.87 -20.98 23.63
CA LYS A 343 11.45 -21.30 23.79
C LYS A 343 10.61 -20.04 23.93
N PHE A 344 11.04 -19.09 24.79
CA PHE A 344 10.34 -17.81 24.97
C PHE A 344 10.21 -17.06 23.64
N SER A 345 11.30 -16.97 22.86
CA SER A 345 11.32 -16.26 21.58
C SER A 345 10.34 -16.86 20.56
N LYS A 346 10.18 -18.19 20.60
CA LYS A 346 9.20 -18.90 19.77
C LYS A 346 7.76 -18.63 20.21
N ASP A 347 7.50 -18.66 21.51
CA ASP A 347 6.16 -18.52 22.07
C ASP A 347 5.67 -17.05 22.07
N HIS A 348 6.60 -16.07 22.01
CA HIS A 348 6.31 -14.63 22.06
C HIS A 348 6.92 -13.86 20.87
N PRO A 349 6.48 -14.11 19.62
CA PRO A 349 7.06 -13.45 18.45
C PRO A 349 6.56 -12.01 18.25
N LEU A 350 5.48 -11.59 18.92
CA LEU A 350 4.81 -10.30 18.71
C LEU A 350 5.25 -9.28 19.77
N MET A 351 5.62 -8.07 19.34
CA MET A 351 5.85 -6.93 20.24
C MET A 351 4.53 -6.29 20.67
N ASP A 352 4.44 -5.79 21.91
CA ASP A 352 3.23 -5.14 22.43
C ASP A 352 2.98 -3.76 21.81
N GLU A 353 4.04 -2.95 21.73
CA GLU A 353 3.96 -1.62 21.16
C GLU A 353 3.90 -1.66 19.62
N ALA A 354 3.17 -0.70 19.06
CA ALA A 354 3.15 -0.48 17.61
C ALA A 354 4.15 0.62 17.23
N VAL A 355 4.85 0.43 16.11
CA VAL A 355 5.72 1.45 15.53
C VAL A 355 4.84 2.61 15.04
N LYS A 356 5.04 3.78 15.63
CA LYS A 356 4.32 5.01 15.29
C LYS A 356 4.95 5.67 14.06
N PRO A 357 4.17 6.39 13.25
CA PRO A 357 4.73 7.11 12.12
C PRO A 357 5.51 8.30 12.65
N THR A 358 6.62 8.60 11.98
CA THR A 358 7.47 9.73 12.32
C THR A 358 6.67 11.02 12.16
N GLY A 359 6.69 11.90 13.16
CA GLY A 359 5.84 13.09 13.17
C GLY A 359 4.40 12.85 13.65
N GLY A 360 4.03 11.60 13.99
CA GLY A 360 2.79 11.25 14.68
C GLY A 360 1.54 11.18 13.82
N MET A 361 1.65 11.40 12.50
CA MET A 361 0.54 11.32 11.55
C MET A 361 1.04 10.92 10.15
N PRO A 362 0.16 10.50 9.22
CA PRO A 362 0.56 10.21 7.85
C PRO A 362 1.10 11.45 7.14
N MET A 363 2.09 11.25 6.28
CA MET A 363 2.68 12.29 5.44
C MET A 363 1.71 12.71 4.35
N LEU A 364 1.08 11.75 3.68
CA LEU A 364 0.08 12.00 2.63
C LEU A 364 -1.19 11.24 3.00
N ILE A 365 -2.35 11.88 2.84
CA ILE A 365 -3.66 11.24 2.95
C ILE A 365 -4.34 11.40 1.60
N PHE A 366 -4.80 10.29 1.05
CA PHE A 366 -5.46 10.23 -0.25
C PHE A 366 -6.83 9.58 -0.10
N THR A 367 -7.87 10.38 -0.18
CA THR A 367 -9.26 9.94 -0.11
C THR A 367 -9.89 10.09 -1.49
N SER A 368 -9.94 8.99 -2.25
CA SER A 368 -10.62 8.93 -3.55
C SER A 368 -11.65 7.80 -3.55
N PRO A 369 -12.87 8.05 -4.04
CA PRO A 369 -13.87 6.99 -4.18
C PRO A 369 -13.51 5.98 -5.30
N ARG A 370 -12.64 6.40 -6.23
CA ARG A 370 -12.33 5.65 -7.45
C ARG A 370 -10.99 4.92 -7.40
N ALA A 371 -10.06 5.36 -6.56
CA ALA A 371 -8.68 4.89 -6.61
C ALA A 371 -8.06 4.72 -5.21
N LYS A 372 -7.08 3.84 -5.13
CA LYS A 372 -6.19 3.64 -3.97
C LYS A 372 -4.73 3.78 -4.39
N LEU A 373 -3.87 4.12 -3.43
CA LEU A 373 -2.43 4.14 -3.63
C LEU A 373 -1.88 2.70 -3.67
N THR A 374 -0.86 2.46 -4.51
CA THR A 374 -0.30 1.12 -4.75
C THR A 374 1.19 1.04 -4.46
N LYS A 375 2.01 1.83 -5.18
CA LYS A 375 3.48 1.78 -5.15
C LYS A 375 4.08 3.13 -4.73
N ILE A 376 5.27 3.13 -4.17
CA ILE A 376 6.00 4.33 -3.80
C ILE A 376 7.48 4.22 -4.20
N ALA A 377 8.05 5.33 -4.68
CA ALA A 377 9.48 5.52 -4.86
C ALA A 377 9.87 6.92 -4.37
N ILE A 378 11.09 7.06 -3.86
CA ILE A 378 11.57 8.29 -3.21
C ILE A 378 12.84 8.78 -3.93
N ASP A 379 12.90 10.07 -4.27
CA ASP A 379 14.17 10.75 -4.55
C ASP A 379 14.67 11.41 -3.27
N TRP A 380 15.74 10.87 -2.71
CA TRP A 380 16.22 11.22 -1.38
C TRP A 380 17.10 12.46 -1.40
N GLN A 381 16.84 13.39 -0.50
CA GLN A 381 17.72 14.53 -0.20
C GLN A 381 18.16 15.29 -1.46
N LEU A 382 17.19 15.74 -2.25
CA LEU A 382 17.40 16.64 -3.37
C LEU A 382 17.70 18.05 -2.86
N LEU A 383 18.83 18.63 -3.27
CA LEU A 383 19.19 20.01 -2.97
C LEU A 383 18.44 20.95 -3.91
N ALA A 384 17.49 21.71 -3.36
CA ALA A 384 16.73 22.68 -4.13
C ALA A 384 17.43 24.05 -4.20
N ALA A 385 16.96 24.94 -5.08
CA ALA A 385 17.51 26.28 -5.27
C ALA A 385 17.37 27.18 -4.03
N ASP A 386 16.40 26.89 -3.15
CA ASP A 386 16.24 27.54 -1.83
C ASP A 386 17.29 27.11 -0.78
N LYS A 387 18.30 26.32 -1.20
CA LYS A 387 19.42 25.80 -0.39
C LYS A 387 18.98 24.87 0.74
N ARG A 388 17.90 24.12 0.52
CA ARG A 388 17.42 23.10 1.44
C ARG A 388 17.30 21.75 0.75
N TYR A 389 17.37 20.69 1.56
CA TYR A 389 17.20 19.32 1.14
C TYR A 389 15.76 18.85 1.35
N TYR A 390 15.23 18.14 0.35
CA TYR A 390 13.87 17.58 0.35
C TYR A 390 13.88 16.11 -0.06
N ASP A 391 13.01 15.32 0.56
CA ASP A 391 12.64 14.01 0.05
C ASP A 391 11.42 14.18 -0.86
N VAL A 392 11.53 13.72 -2.10
CA VAL A 392 10.45 13.77 -3.09
C VAL A 392 9.80 12.40 -3.21
N MET A 393 8.51 12.33 -2.93
CA MET A 393 7.70 11.11 -3.01
C MET A 393 7.01 11.02 -4.36
N PHE A 394 7.15 9.88 -5.02
CA PHE A 394 6.37 9.49 -6.18
C PHE A 394 5.49 8.30 -5.80
N VAL A 395 4.17 8.48 -5.86
CA VAL A 395 3.20 7.49 -5.38
C VAL A 395 2.25 7.12 -6.50
N GLY A 396 2.19 5.83 -6.83
CA GLY A 396 1.33 5.28 -7.87
C GLY A 396 -0.06 4.94 -7.34
N THR A 397 -1.04 4.88 -8.24
CA THR A 397 -2.42 4.48 -7.95
C THR A 397 -2.83 3.24 -8.75
N ASP A 398 -3.95 2.63 -8.35
CA ASP A 398 -4.60 1.54 -9.09
C ASP A 398 -5.33 2.00 -10.36
N ASP A 399 -5.53 3.32 -10.55
CA ASP A 399 -6.14 3.92 -11.75
C ASP A 399 -5.13 4.51 -12.76
N GLY A 400 -3.82 4.28 -12.55
CA GLY A 400 -2.78 4.63 -13.52
C GLY A 400 -2.17 6.03 -13.37
N ARG A 401 -2.41 6.66 -12.23
CA ARG A 401 -1.85 7.97 -11.89
C ARG A 401 -0.60 7.86 -11.05
N VAL A 402 0.21 8.91 -11.12
CA VAL A 402 1.36 9.14 -10.27
C VAL A 402 1.22 10.49 -9.60
N ILE A 403 1.23 10.46 -8.28
CA ILE A 403 1.18 11.63 -7.41
C ILE A 403 2.62 11.96 -6.98
N LYS A 404 3.07 13.16 -7.30
CA LYS A 404 4.34 13.72 -6.84
C LYS A 404 4.06 14.60 -5.63
N ALA A 405 4.71 14.31 -4.51
CA ALA A 405 4.53 15.05 -3.27
C ALA A 405 5.84 15.27 -2.53
N ILE A 406 5.88 16.31 -1.70
CA ILE A 406 7.01 16.62 -0.82
C ILE A 406 6.50 16.97 0.57
N ASN A 407 7.38 16.87 1.56
CA ASN A 407 7.09 17.31 2.91
C ASN A 407 7.74 18.68 3.16
N LYS A 408 6.93 19.68 3.53
CA LYS A 408 7.34 20.99 4.01
C LYS A 408 6.88 21.17 5.47
N GLY A 409 7.77 20.89 6.42
CA GLY A 409 7.54 21.23 7.83
C GLY A 409 8.31 22.47 8.26
N ASP A 410 7.70 23.31 9.09
CA ASP A 410 8.41 24.27 9.95
C ASP A 410 8.01 24.02 11.41
N GLY A 411 8.98 23.96 12.33
CA GLY A 411 8.71 23.62 13.73
C GLY A 411 8.23 22.17 13.95
N SER A 412 7.16 21.96 14.72
CA SER A 412 6.67 20.63 15.12
C SER A 412 5.69 19.97 14.13
N LYS A 413 5.07 20.75 13.23
CA LYS A 413 4.12 20.23 12.23
C LYS A 413 4.82 19.90 10.91
N VAL A 414 4.44 18.77 10.31
CA VAL A 414 4.87 18.37 8.98
C VAL A 414 3.68 18.56 8.05
N ASP A 415 3.77 19.54 7.15
CA ASP A 415 2.77 19.69 6.09
C ASP A 415 3.29 19.00 4.84
N SER A 416 2.43 18.29 4.12
CA SER A 416 2.76 17.77 2.79
C SER A 416 2.16 18.63 1.70
N VAL A 417 2.85 18.68 0.56
CA VAL A 417 2.37 19.34 -0.65
C VAL A 417 2.33 18.32 -1.75
N ILE A 418 1.17 18.19 -2.36
CA ILE A 418 1.02 17.53 -3.65
C ILE A 418 1.45 18.54 -4.71
N ILE A 419 2.53 18.23 -5.42
CA ILE A 419 3.08 19.06 -6.50
C ILE A 419 2.33 18.74 -7.80
N GLU A 420 2.17 17.45 -8.10
CA GLU A 420 1.49 17.00 -9.31
C GLU A 420 0.66 15.74 -9.04
N ASP A 421 -0.47 15.63 -9.75
CA ASP A 421 -1.30 14.43 -9.87
C ASP A 421 -1.46 14.16 -11.37
N LEU A 422 -0.71 13.19 -11.89
CA LEU A 422 -0.57 12.97 -13.33
C LEU A 422 -1.13 11.61 -13.73
N GLN A 423 -2.00 11.59 -14.75
CA GLN A 423 -2.37 10.37 -15.46
C GLN A 423 -1.22 9.94 -16.38
N VAL A 424 -0.55 8.83 -16.04
CA VAL A 424 0.63 8.33 -16.77
C VAL A 424 0.26 7.14 -17.65
N LEU A 425 -0.45 6.18 -17.05
CA LEU A 425 -0.97 4.99 -17.72
C LEU A 425 -2.39 5.26 -18.22
N GLU A 426 -2.93 4.36 -19.02
CA GLU A 426 -4.34 4.43 -19.39
C GLU A 426 -5.25 4.34 -18.15
N PRO A 427 -6.35 5.09 -18.10
CA PRO A 427 -7.26 5.04 -16.94
C PRO A 427 -7.69 3.62 -16.60
N GLY A 428 -7.51 3.23 -15.34
CA GLY A 428 -7.85 1.88 -14.84
C GLY A 428 -6.73 0.84 -14.95
N ARG A 429 -5.59 1.18 -15.56
CA ARG A 429 -4.39 0.32 -15.52
C ARG A 429 -3.57 0.63 -14.26
N PRO A 430 -3.37 -0.34 -13.34
CA PRO A 430 -2.74 -0.06 -12.06
C PRO A 430 -1.22 0.12 -12.18
N VAL A 431 -0.66 1.00 -11.35
CA VAL A 431 0.79 1.10 -11.18
C VAL A 431 1.29 -0.03 -10.28
N VAL A 432 2.13 -0.91 -10.82
CA VAL A 432 2.67 -2.11 -10.14
C VAL A 432 4.17 -2.07 -9.89
N GLY A 433 4.86 -1.07 -10.43
CA GLY A 433 6.27 -0.78 -10.13
C GLY A 433 6.61 0.68 -10.34
N LEU A 434 7.51 1.20 -9.51
CA LEU A 434 8.06 2.54 -9.62
C LEU A 434 9.57 2.49 -9.34
N LYS A 435 10.36 3.15 -10.18
CA LYS A 435 11.80 3.36 -9.95
C LYS A 435 12.17 4.79 -10.31
N VAL A 436 12.73 5.50 -9.35
CA VAL A 436 13.34 6.81 -9.59
C VAL A 436 14.75 6.62 -10.12
N VAL A 437 15.06 7.31 -11.21
CA VAL A 437 16.39 7.40 -11.82
C VAL A 437 16.85 8.83 -11.63
N SER A 438 17.62 9.04 -10.57
CA SER A 438 18.11 10.34 -10.14
C SER A 438 19.60 10.43 -10.49
N ASN A 439 19.94 11.18 -11.55
CA ASN A 439 21.32 11.54 -11.83
C ASN A 439 21.56 13.00 -11.44
N ARG A 440 22.38 13.23 -10.41
CA ARG A 440 22.68 14.58 -9.90
C ARG A 440 23.66 15.36 -10.78
N ALA A 441 24.46 14.65 -11.59
CA ALA A 441 25.41 15.27 -12.51
C ALA A 441 24.78 15.63 -13.86
N HIS A 442 23.75 14.89 -14.29
CA HIS A 442 23.07 15.08 -15.57
C HIS A 442 21.55 15.17 -15.39
N HIS A 443 21.05 16.41 -15.19
CA HIS A 443 19.62 16.69 -15.00
C HIS A 443 18.73 16.20 -16.15
N SER A 444 19.23 16.12 -17.39
CA SER A 444 18.50 15.64 -18.56
C SER A 444 18.16 14.15 -18.51
N ASN A 445 18.88 13.36 -17.71
CA ASN A 445 18.70 11.90 -17.65
C ASN A 445 17.82 11.47 -16.47
N GLN A 446 17.26 12.45 -15.74
CA GLN A 446 16.40 12.20 -14.59
C GLN A 446 15.00 11.78 -15.03
N LYS A 447 14.58 10.59 -14.61
CA LYS A 447 13.26 10.05 -14.97
C LYS A 447 12.68 9.15 -13.90
N LEU A 448 11.37 9.03 -13.94
CA LEU A 448 10.60 8.04 -13.19
C LEU A 448 10.17 6.94 -14.16
N VAL A 449 10.57 5.71 -13.88
CA VAL A 449 10.07 4.52 -14.55
C VAL A 449 8.81 4.06 -13.84
N VAL A 450 7.72 3.94 -14.61
CA VAL A 450 6.39 3.51 -14.16
C VAL A 450 6.04 2.22 -14.88
N VAL A 451 5.70 1.19 -14.12
CA VAL A 451 5.40 -0.15 -14.62
C VAL A 451 3.93 -0.46 -14.35
N SER A 452 3.20 -0.83 -15.39
CA SER A 452 1.86 -1.43 -15.40
C SER A 452 1.98 -2.96 -15.53
N HIS A 453 0.87 -3.69 -15.61
CA HIS A 453 0.88 -5.13 -15.92
C HIS A 453 1.29 -5.48 -17.36
N ASP A 454 1.32 -4.51 -18.26
CA ASP A 454 1.46 -4.68 -19.72
C ASP A 454 2.42 -3.68 -20.38
N SER A 455 2.87 -2.67 -19.64
CA SER A 455 3.63 -1.56 -20.21
C SER A 455 4.62 -0.98 -19.22
N VAL A 456 5.72 -0.46 -19.76
CA VAL A 456 6.74 0.29 -19.03
C VAL A 456 6.82 1.68 -19.66
N VAL A 457 6.75 2.72 -18.83
CA VAL A 457 6.75 4.12 -19.26
C VAL A 457 7.80 4.90 -18.47
N ALA A 458 8.63 5.68 -19.13
CA ALA A 458 9.43 6.72 -18.47
C ALA A 458 8.75 8.09 -18.59
N ILE A 459 8.78 8.86 -17.50
CA ILE A 459 8.44 10.28 -17.51
C ILE A 459 9.54 11.10 -16.84
N PRO A 460 9.77 12.36 -17.23
CA PRO A 460 10.69 13.25 -16.52
C PRO A 460 10.29 13.44 -15.05
N LEU A 461 11.27 13.62 -14.16
CA LEU A 461 11.01 13.91 -12.73
C LEU A 461 10.39 15.28 -12.50
N SER A 462 10.57 16.22 -13.44
CA SER A 462 10.08 17.60 -13.37
C SER A 462 9.55 18.06 -14.71
N ARG A 463 8.57 18.98 -14.70
CA ARG A 463 7.99 19.61 -15.89
C ARG A 463 8.01 21.14 -15.77
N CYS A 464 9.19 21.68 -15.49
CA CYS A 464 9.38 23.10 -15.18
C CYS A 464 8.96 23.99 -16.35
N GLU A 465 9.13 23.51 -17.58
CA GLU A 465 8.76 24.17 -18.82
C GLU A 465 7.26 24.50 -18.95
N ARG A 466 6.40 23.90 -18.12
CA ARG A 466 4.96 24.26 -18.04
C ARG A 466 4.72 25.63 -17.43
N ALA A 467 5.70 26.19 -16.72
CA ALA A 467 5.60 27.49 -16.09
C ALA A 467 6.31 28.57 -16.92
N GLU A 468 5.51 29.41 -17.57
CA GLU A 468 6.00 30.47 -18.46
C GLU A 468 6.41 31.77 -17.73
N THR A 469 6.04 31.93 -16.45
CA THR A 469 6.31 33.15 -15.68
C THR A 469 7.02 32.84 -14.37
N CYS A 470 7.75 33.81 -13.83
CA CYS A 470 8.41 33.67 -12.52
C CYS A 470 7.43 33.25 -11.43
N LYS A 471 6.24 33.87 -11.41
CA LYS A 471 5.22 33.59 -10.41
C LYS A 471 4.66 32.18 -10.56
N SER A 472 4.37 31.72 -11.78
CA SER A 472 3.88 30.35 -12.00
C SER A 472 4.95 29.31 -11.65
N CYS A 473 6.22 29.57 -12.00
CA CYS A 473 7.35 28.67 -11.71
C CYS A 473 7.54 28.48 -10.20
N VAL A 474 7.53 29.56 -9.42
CA VAL A 474 7.64 29.48 -7.96
C VAL A 474 6.38 28.86 -7.34
N ALA A 475 5.21 29.10 -7.92
CA ALA A 475 3.94 28.55 -7.44
C ALA A 475 3.85 27.02 -7.59
N LEU A 476 4.63 26.40 -8.49
CA LEU A 476 4.74 24.94 -8.58
C LEU A 476 5.19 24.30 -7.27
N GLN A 477 5.96 25.03 -6.45
CA GLN A 477 6.58 24.50 -5.22
C GLN A 477 7.42 23.22 -5.47
N ASP A 478 7.86 23.02 -6.71
CA ASP A 478 8.59 21.85 -7.15
C ASP A 478 10.09 22.03 -6.85
N PRO A 479 10.73 21.14 -6.05
CA PRO A 479 12.14 21.29 -5.70
C PRO A 479 13.10 21.23 -6.89
N TYR A 480 12.71 20.60 -7.99
CA TYR A 480 13.52 20.56 -9.21
C TYR A 480 13.46 21.88 -10.00
N CYS A 481 12.39 22.66 -9.84
CA CYS A 481 12.13 23.82 -10.68
C CYS A 481 12.55 25.13 -10.01
N ALA A 482 13.29 25.95 -10.74
CA ALA A 482 13.67 27.29 -10.33
C ALA A 482 13.56 28.26 -11.51
N TRP A 483 13.19 29.52 -11.21
CA TRP A 483 13.13 30.55 -12.24
C TRP A 483 14.51 31.16 -12.50
N SER A 484 14.94 31.19 -13.76
CA SER A 484 16.16 31.87 -14.18
C SER A 484 15.86 33.30 -14.60
N SER A 485 16.33 34.27 -13.82
CA SER A 485 16.20 35.70 -14.18
C SER A 485 17.01 36.07 -15.43
N THR A 486 18.05 35.31 -15.77
CA THR A 486 18.87 35.56 -16.96
C THR A 486 18.20 35.04 -18.22
N LEU A 487 17.63 33.83 -18.17
CA LEU A 487 16.97 33.20 -19.31
C LEU A 487 15.50 33.59 -19.44
N GLN A 488 14.91 34.20 -18.40
CA GLN A 488 13.48 34.49 -18.30
C GLN A 488 12.61 33.24 -18.52
N THR A 489 13.07 32.10 -18.01
CA THR A 489 12.39 30.81 -18.14
C THR A 489 12.47 30.00 -16.84
N CYS A 490 11.49 29.10 -16.64
CA CYS A 490 11.53 28.13 -15.57
C CYS A 490 12.38 26.92 -16.00
N ILE A 491 13.42 26.61 -15.24
CA ILE A 491 14.40 25.57 -15.58
C ILE A 491 14.47 24.51 -14.49
N ASN A 492 14.85 23.29 -14.87
CA ASN A 492 15.28 22.28 -13.91
C ASN A 492 16.71 22.62 -13.47
N ALA A 493 16.86 23.24 -12.30
CA ALA A 493 18.16 23.69 -11.80
C ALA A 493 18.19 23.84 -10.27
N GLY A 494 19.34 23.51 -9.68
CA GLY A 494 19.63 23.76 -8.25
C GLY A 494 19.94 25.24 -7.92
N SER A 495 19.73 26.17 -8.86
CA SER A 495 19.96 27.60 -8.68
C SER A 495 18.94 28.43 -9.45
N GLY A 496 18.44 29.50 -8.84
CA GLY A 496 17.44 30.39 -9.40
C GLY A 496 16.50 30.91 -8.33
N LEU A 497 15.45 31.61 -8.73
CA LEU A 497 14.40 32.06 -7.81
C LEU A 497 13.46 30.89 -7.52
N GLN A 498 13.35 30.54 -6.24
CA GLN A 498 12.50 29.44 -5.77
C GLN A 498 12.04 29.71 -4.34
N ASN A 499 10.83 29.29 -4.00
CA ASN A 499 10.33 29.26 -2.63
C ASN A 499 9.28 28.17 -2.46
N ILE A 500 9.75 26.96 -2.13
CA ILE A 500 8.90 25.77 -1.97
C ILE A 500 7.92 25.91 -0.80
N THR A 501 8.32 26.66 0.24
CA THR A 501 7.50 26.80 1.45
C THR A 501 6.22 27.59 1.17
N SER A 502 6.36 28.78 0.60
CA SER A 502 5.25 29.71 0.40
C SER A 502 4.66 29.69 -1.00
N GLY A 503 5.38 29.17 -2.00
CA GLY A 503 5.02 29.29 -3.41
C GLY A 503 5.07 30.72 -3.94
N LYS A 504 5.74 31.64 -3.24
CA LYS A 504 5.87 33.06 -3.63
C LYS A 504 7.29 33.56 -3.43
N HIS A 505 7.80 34.35 -4.37
CA HIS A 505 9.13 34.96 -4.30
C HIS A 505 9.05 36.47 -4.53
N ARG A 506 9.72 37.26 -3.68
CA ARG A 506 9.64 38.74 -3.71
C ARG A 506 10.21 39.36 -4.97
N GLN A 507 11.17 38.69 -5.61
CA GLN A 507 11.80 39.14 -6.85
C GLN A 507 11.01 38.77 -8.11
N CYS A 508 9.90 38.03 -7.99
CA CYS A 508 9.03 37.83 -9.15
C CYS A 508 8.19 39.10 -9.39
N PRO A 509 8.13 39.60 -10.63
CA PRO A 509 7.26 40.72 -10.96
C PRO A 509 5.79 40.37 -10.69
N PRO A 510 4.94 41.37 -10.37
CA PRO A 510 3.49 41.17 -10.34
C PRO A 510 3.00 40.73 -11.71
N ASP A 511 1.89 39.95 -11.73
CA ASP A 511 1.29 39.55 -13.00
C ASP A 511 0.99 40.81 -13.83
N PRO A 512 1.25 40.81 -15.15
CA PRO A 512 0.83 41.91 -15.99
C PRO A 512 -0.67 42.08 -15.76
N VAL A 513 -1.08 43.31 -15.41
CA VAL A 513 -2.50 43.64 -15.33
C VAL A 513 -3.03 43.40 -16.72
N VAL A 514 -3.75 42.30 -16.91
CA VAL A 514 -4.58 42.12 -18.10
C VAL A 514 -5.65 43.18 -17.95
N GLU A 515 -5.41 44.37 -18.51
CA GLU A 515 -6.49 45.27 -18.85
C GLU A 515 -7.50 44.40 -19.58
N ARG A 516 -8.71 44.27 -19.02
CA ARG A 516 -9.82 43.66 -19.72
C ARG A 516 -10.04 44.51 -20.97
N ARG A 517 -9.34 44.20 -22.06
CA ARG A 517 -9.68 44.76 -23.37
C ARG A 517 -11.12 44.33 -23.58
N LYS A 518 -12.01 45.31 -23.67
CA LYS A 518 -13.35 45.07 -24.22
C LYS A 518 -13.15 44.27 -25.50
N PRO A 519 -13.86 43.14 -25.70
CA PRO A 519 -13.82 42.47 -26.99
C PRO A 519 -14.14 43.51 -28.07
N PRO A 520 -13.47 43.46 -29.24
CA PRO A 520 -13.80 44.34 -30.34
C PRO A 520 -15.28 44.15 -30.68
N GLU A 521 -16.02 45.24 -30.76
CA GLU A 521 -17.38 45.24 -31.30
C GLU A 521 -17.25 45.05 -32.82
N GLU A 522 -16.95 43.84 -33.26
CA GLU A 522 -17.03 43.48 -34.67
C GLU A 522 -18.51 43.32 -35.01
N SER A 523 -19.02 44.32 -35.73
CA SER A 523 -20.31 44.26 -36.39
C SER A 523 -20.33 43.08 -37.37
N LEU A 524 -21.04 42.01 -37.00
CA LEU A 524 -21.35 40.89 -37.89
C LEU A 524 -22.22 41.39 -39.05
N VAL A 525 -21.59 41.67 -40.19
CA VAL A 525 -22.26 41.66 -41.49
C VAL A 525 -22.18 40.23 -42.00
N VAL A 526 -23.31 39.53 -41.97
CA VAL A 526 -23.45 38.20 -42.55
C VAL A 526 -23.55 38.37 -44.06
N ASP A 527 -22.48 38.05 -44.79
CA ASP A 527 -22.55 37.80 -46.23
C ASP A 527 -22.62 36.29 -46.48
N ALA A 528 -23.71 35.87 -47.10
CA ALA A 528 -24.12 34.49 -47.22
C ALA A 528 -23.59 33.87 -48.52
N SER A 529 -22.30 33.60 -48.63
CA SER A 529 -21.79 32.74 -49.72
C SER A 529 -20.38 32.19 -49.47
N THR A 530 -20.23 31.22 -48.56
CA THR A 530 -19.08 30.32 -48.63
C THR A 530 -19.45 28.93 -48.12
N LYS A 531 -19.63 28.00 -49.06
CA LYS A 531 -19.72 26.56 -48.79
C LYS A 531 -18.32 26.05 -48.43
N CYS A 532 -18.19 25.38 -47.29
CA CYS A 532 -17.06 24.50 -47.01
C CYS A 532 -17.56 23.05 -47.12
N GLU A 533 -16.98 22.30 -48.05
CA GLU A 533 -17.15 20.85 -48.16
C GLU A 533 -16.28 20.14 -47.13
N CYS A 534 -16.82 19.11 -46.48
CA CYS A 534 -16.07 18.12 -45.73
C CYS A 534 -15.97 16.83 -46.55
N PRO A 535 -14.87 16.05 -46.45
CA PRO A 535 -14.74 14.79 -47.19
C PRO A 535 -15.60 13.70 -46.53
N ASP A 536 -16.40 13.01 -47.35
CA ASP A 536 -17.16 11.83 -46.95
C ASP A 536 -16.24 10.64 -46.63
N LEU A 537 -16.40 10.05 -45.45
CA LEU A 537 -16.02 8.67 -45.17
C LEU A 537 -17.31 7.86 -45.06
N GLU A 538 -17.51 6.97 -46.03
CA GLU A 538 -18.62 6.03 -46.10
C GLU A 538 -18.61 5.07 -44.90
N ASP A 539 -19.74 4.94 -44.21
CA ASP A 539 -20.06 3.75 -43.42
C ASP A 539 -21.48 3.26 -43.76
N LYS A 540 -21.53 2.04 -44.31
CA LYS A 540 -22.75 1.26 -44.53
C LYS A 540 -23.14 0.60 -43.21
N ALA A 541 -24.29 0.97 -42.63
CA ALA A 541 -25.21 0.02 -41.99
C ALA A 541 -26.55 0.66 -41.60
N SER A 542 -27.60 -0.15 -41.67
CA SER A 542 -29.00 0.17 -41.82
C SER A 542 -29.75 0.62 -40.55
N VAL A 543 -30.77 1.45 -40.81
CA VAL A 543 -31.79 2.02 -39.92
C VAL A 543 -32.80 0.99 -39.37
N SER A 544 -33.16 1.11 -38.08
CA SER A 544 -34.54 1.20 -37.53
C SER A 544 -34.47 1.15 -35.99
N GLY A 545 -35.15 1.93 -35.15
CA GLY A 545 -36.06 3.06 -35.28
C GLY A 545 -36.46 3.52 -33.86
N ILE A 546 -37.33 4.54 -33.80
CA ILE A 546 -38.14 5.00 -32.65
C ILE A 546 -37.56 6.17 -31.81
N TRP A 547 -38.43 7.17 -31.64
CA TRP A 547 -38.21 8.58 -31.29
C TRP A 547 -38.10 8.89 -29.78
N ARG A 548 -37.25 9.87 -29.40
CA ARG A 548 -37.62 11.11 -28.67
C ARG A 548 -36.43 12.05 -28.48
N ARG A 549 -36.61 13.32 -28.85
CA ARG A 549 -35.70 14.44 -28.62
C ARG A 549 -35.64 14.82 -27.13
N VAL A 550 -34.43 14.92 -26.59
CA VAL A 550 -34.10 15.74 -25.40
C VAL A 550 -32.91 16.62 -25.82
N ASN A 551 -33.02 17.93 -25.62
CA ASN A 551 -31.96 18.90 -25.91
C ASN A 551 -30.69 18.60 -25.08
N PRO A 552 -29.48 18.71 -25.66
CA PRO A 552 -28.22 18.64 -24.94
C PRO A 552 -27.84 20.05 -24.46
N ASP A 553 -28.13 20.35 -23.21
CA ASP A 553 -27.46 21.42 -22.47
C ASP A 553 -27.11 20.84 -21.09
N ASP A 554 -26.06 20.02 -21.06
CA ASP A 554 -25.42 19.55 -19.85
C ASP A 554 -24.01 19.04 -20.19
N THR A 555 -23.03 19.94 -20.14
CA THR A 555 -21.65 19.57 -19.81
C THR A 555 -21.19 20.45 -18.64
N PRO A 556 -20.62 19.88 -17.57
CA PRO A 556 -20.28 20.65 -16.38
C PRO A 556 -18.92 21.34 -16.52
N ASP A 557 -18.96 22.68 -16.46
CA ASP A 557 -17.80 23.56 -16.36
C ASP A 557 -17.01 23.36 -15.06
N VAL A 558 -15.69 23.18 -15.20
CA VAL A 558 -14.72 23.22 -14.10
C VAL A 558 -14.39 24.68 -13.77
N LYS A 559 -14.89 25.19 -12.64
CA LYS A 559 -14.52 26.52 -12.13
C LYS A 559 -13.38 26.44 -11.11
N VAL A 560 -12.27 27.10 -11.46
CA VAL A 560 -11.16 27.44 -10.57
C VAL A 560 -11.60 28.52 -9.57
N ALA A 561 -11.29 28.33 -8.29
CA ALA A 561 -11.64 29.24 -7.22
C ALA A 561 -10.85 30.56 -7.30
N ALA A 562 -11.55 31.67 -7.54
CA ALA A 562 -11.08 33.02 -7.26
C ALA A 562 -11.98 33.65 -6.21
N SER A 563 -11.34 34.29 -5.23
CA SER A 563 -11.93 35.04 -4.12
C SER A 563 -12.97 36.07 -4.58
N GLN A 564 -14.17 36.03 -4.02
CA GLN A 564 -15.20 37.06 -4.21
C GLN A 564 -15.20 38.06 -3.05
N GLU A 565 -15.03 39.33 -3.40
CA GLU A 565 -15.40 40.48 -2.58
C GLU A 565 -16.93 40.56 -2.43
N ALA A 566 -17.35 40.87 -1.20
CA ALA A 566 -18.74 41.00 -0.84
C ALA A 566 -19.32 42.35 -1.32
N ALA A 567 -20.29 42.29 -2.23
CA ALA A 567 -21.21 43.41 -2.46
C ALA A 567 -22.38 43.30 -1.47
N ALA A 568 -22.54 44.33 -0.65
CA ALA A 568 -23.58 44.42 0.37
C ALA A 568 -24.96 44.67 -0.24
N THR A 569 -25.92 43.78 0.04
CA THR A 569 -27.36 44.06 -0.10
C THR A 569 -28.04 43.76 1.23
N ARG A 570 -28.55 44.82 1.88
CA ARG A 570 -29.30 44.74 3.14
C ARG A 570 -30.68 44.13 2.88
N GLY A 571 -30.95 42.99 3.53
CA GLY A 571 -32.24 42.31 3.65
C GLY A 571 -32.02 40.95 4.29
N THR A 572 -32.55 40.74 5.49
CA THR A 572 -32.19 39.70 6.47
C THR A 572 -32.44 38.26 6.00
N ALA A 573 -31.40 37.62 5.44
CA ALA A 573 -31.40 36.19 5.05
C ALA A 573 -31.81 35.23 6.18
N VAL A 574 -31.69 35.67 7.44
CA VAL A 574 -32.05 34.88 8.62
C VAL A 574 -33.57 34.64 8.72
N GLU A 575 -34.41 35.60 8.35
CA GLU A 575 -35.87 35.45 8.46
C GLU A 575 -36.42 34.46 7.44
N VAL A 576 -35.87 34.47 6.22
CA VAL A 576 -36.25 33.52 5.16
C VAL A 576 -35.87 32.09 5.56
N VAL A 577 -34.69 31.91 6.18
CA VAL A 577 -34.25 30.59 6.67
C VAL A 577 -35.13 30.10 7.83
N ILE A 578 -35.50 30.97 8.77
CA ILE A 578 -36.37 30.60 9.89
C ILE A 578 -37.76 30.15 9.39
N ILE A 579 -38.35 30.89 8.45
CA ILE A 579 -39.66 30.54 7.87
C ILE A 579 -39.58 29.20 7.13
N ALA A 580 -38.51 28.96 6.36
CA ALA A 580 -38.32 27.69 5.64
C ALA A 580 -38.16 26.49 6.57
N VAL A 581 -37.44 26.65 7.70
CA VAL A 581 -37.24 25.58 8.68
C VAL A 581 -38.54 25.26 9.42
N ILE A 582 -39.30 26.27 9.82
CA ILE A 582 -40.60 26.05 10.50
C ILE A 582 -41.58 25.34 9.55
N ALA A 583 -41.63 25.76 8.28
CA ALA A 583 -42.49 25.14 7.28
C ALA A 583 -42.12 23.65 7.06
N SER A 584 -40.83 23.30 7.02
CA SER A 584 -40.39 21.91 6.80
C SER A 584 -40.70 20.99 8.00
N ILE A 585 -40.62 21.51 9.23
CA ILE A 585 -40.95 20.76 10.44
C ILE A 585 -42.45 20.46 10.48
N ILE A 586 -43.29 21.46 10.20
CA ILE A 586 -44.76 21.29 10.18
C ILE A 586 -45.15 20.29 9.09
N PHE A 587 -44.57 20.41 7.89
CA PHE A 587 -44.86 19.51 6.79
C PHE A 587 -44.46 18.06 7.10
N SER A 588 -43.31 17.86 7.74
CA SER A 588 -42.82 16.53 8.15
C SER A 588 -43.71 15.89 9.22
N LEU A 589 -44.20 16.67 10.19
CA LEU A 589 -45.10 16.19 11.23
C LEU A 589 -46.48 15.81 10.67
N VAL A 590 -47.02 16.60 9.73
CA VAL A 590 -48.30 16.30 9.08
C VAL A 590 -48.20 15.03 8.23
N ILE A 591 -47.13 14.87 7.45
CA ILE A 591 -46.90 13.65 6.67
C ILE A 591 -46.70 12.45 7.59
N GLY A 592 -45.89 12.59 8.65
CA GLY A 592 -45.68 11.53 9.64
C GLY A 592 -46.98 11.10 10.33
N PHE A 593 -47.86 12.05 10.66
CA PHE A 593 -49.17 11.76 11.24
C PHE A 593 -50.12 11.07 10.24
N ILE A 594 -50.16 11.50 8.97
CA ILE A 594 -50.98 10.86 7.93
C ILE A 594 -50.52 9.43 7.65
N ILE A 595 -49.20 9.21 7.56
CA ILE A 595 -48.62 7.87 7.39
C ILE A 595 -48.91 7.01 8.62
N GLY A 596 -48.68 7.53 9.83
CA GLY A 596 -48.98 6.83 11.08
C GLY A 596 -50.46 6.45 11.22
N TYR A 597 -51.37 7.36 10.87
CA TYR A 597 -52.82 7.15 10.90
C TYR A 597 -53.27 6.08 9.89
N LYS A 598 -52.69 6.07 8.68
CA LYS A 598 -52.92 5.02 7.67
C LYS A 598 -52.42 3.65 8.14
N PHE A 599 -51.24 3.59 8.75
CA PHE A 599 -50.69 2.33 9.30
C PHE A 599 -51.42 1.84 10.54
N GLN A 600 -52.00 2.73 11.36
CA GLN A 600 -52.81 2.36 12.52
C GLN A 600 -54.17 1.76 12.11
N SER A 601 -54.78 2.24 11.01
CA SER A 601 -55.97 1.62 10.42
C SER A 601 -55.72 0.22 9.84
N CYS A 602 -54.49 -0.08 9.39
CA CYS A 602 -54.11 -1.41 8.92
C CYS A 602 -53.79 -2.42 10.04
N ARG A 603 -53.70 -1.98 11.30
CA ARG A 603 -53.28 -2.82 12.43
C ARG A 603 -54.42 -3.40 13.28
N ARG A 604 -55.69 -3.11 12.93
CA ARG A 604 -56.88 -3.62 13.64
C ARG A 604 -57.37 -5.01 13.18
N TYR A 605 -56.69 -5.66 12.25
CA TYR A 605 -57.12 -6.96 11.69
C TYR A 605 -56.09 -8.09 11.83
N ARG A 606 -55.14 -7.98 12.76
CA ARG A 606 -54.16 -9.06 12.95
C ARG A 606 -53.63 -9.14 14.38
N ASP A 607 -54.56 -9.32 15.31
CA ASP A 607 -54.27 -10.04 16.55
C ASP A 607 -54.56 -11.52 16.26
N ASP A 608 -53.50 -12.34 16.26
CA ASP A 608 -53.47 -13.61 16.98
C ASP A 608 -52.12 -14.33 16.71
N VAL A 609 -51.60 -14.98 17.77
CA VAL A 609 -50.54 -16.02 17.78
C VAL A 609 -49.12 -15.58 18.21
N PHE A 610 -48.93 -15.66 19.54
CA PHE A 610 -47.75 -15.92 20.40
C PHE A 610 -46.59 -14.89 20.54
N TYR A 611 -46.56 -14.28 21.74
CA TYR A 611 -45.36 -13.73 22.39
C TYR A 611 -44.46 -14.86 22.89
N ASP A 612 -43.19 -14.87 22.48
CA ASP A 612 -42.12 -15.46 23.30
C ASP A 612 -41.33 -14.31 23.96
N ARG A 613 -41.13 -14.48 25.27
CA ARG A 613 -40.79 -13.45 26.24
C ARG A 613 -39.36 -13.72 26.69
N ASN A 614 -38.36 -13.23 25.95
CA ASN A 614 -36.98 -13.02 26.42
C ASN A 614 -36.09 -12.37 25.34
N CYS A 615 -36.29 -11.08 25.08
CA CYS A 615 -35.26 -10.28 24.40
C CYS A 615 -35.34 -8.83 24.87
N SER A 616 -34.62 -8.54 25.96
CA SER A 616 -34.37 -7.18 26.42
C SER A 616 -32.87 -6.99 26.66
N SER A 617 -32.33 -5.91 26.09
CA SER A 617 -30.94 -5.41 26.12
C SER A 617 -30.00 -6.20 25.18
N LEU A 618 -29.38 -5.63 24.13
CA LEU A 618 -28.65 -4.37 24.06
C LEU A 618 -28.65 -3.79 22.64
N GLN A 619 -29.31 -2.66 22.44
CA GLN A 619 -28.91 -1.65 21.45
C GLN A 619 -29.20 -0.26 22.03
N ARG A 620 -28.18 0.38 22.58
CA ARG A 620 -27.95 1.84 22.54
C ARG A 620 -26.63 2.17 23.23
N GLY A 621 -25.66 2.60 22.43
CA GLY A 621 -24.48 3.26 22.95
C GLY A 621 -24.82 4.65 23.49
N ARG A 622 -24.07 5.08 24.52
CA ARG A 622 -23.68 6.48 24.71
C ARG A 622 -22.54 6.60 25.72
N ASN A 623 -21.57 7.39 25.31
CA ASN A 623 -20.43 7.93 26.05
C ASN A 623 -20.73 8.30 27.51
N ARG A 624 -19.79 7.99 28.41
CA ARG A 624 -19.41 8.85 29.54
C ARG A 624 -18.04 8.47 30.08
N LEU A 625 -17.08 9.39 29.96
CA LEU A 625 -15.93 9.52 30.85
C LEU A 625 -16.42 9.92 32.25
N SER A 626 -15.92 9.29 33.31
CA SER A 626 -15.45 9.94 34.54
C SER A 626 -15.04 8.89 35.59
N SER A 627 -13.88 9.13 36.20
CA SER A 627 -13.41 8.58 37.47
C SER A 627 -14.45 8.67 38.60
N GLY A 628 -14.31 7.77 39.59
CA GLY A 628 -14.93 7.90 40.90
C GLY A 628 -15.05 6.57 41.63
N ASP A 629 -14.27 6.42 42.70
CA ASP A 629 -14.22 5.30 43.65
C ASP A 629 -15.59 4.91 44.24
N ASN A 630 -15.84 3.60 44.46
CA ASN A 630 -15.84 3.01 45.81
C ASN A 630 -16.21 1.50 45.83
N PRO A 631 -15.89 0.79 46.94
CA PRO A 631 -15.66 -0.65 46.99
C PRO A 631 -16.83 -1.47 47.58
N HIS A 632 -16.58 -2.78 47.68
CA HIS A 632 -17.40 -3.84 48.29
C HIS A 632 -18.63 -4.29 47.51
N PHE A 633 -18.61 -5.54 47.02
CA PHE A 633 -19.61 -6.54 47.43
C PHE A 633 -19.04 -7.96 47.30
N HIS A 634 -19.42 -8.76 48.29
CA HIS A 634 -18.92 -10.07 48.63
C HIS A 634 -19.28 -11.18 47.64
N THR A 635 -18.43 -12.21 47.69
CA THR A 635 -18.62 -13.62 47.35
C THR A 635 -20.04 -14.15 47.41
N ASP A 636 -20.44 -14.97 46.44
CA ASP A 636 -21.00 -16.30 46.71
C ASP A 636 -20.91 -17.24 45.50
N HIS A 637 -20.34 -18.42 45.75
CA HIS A 637 -20.33 -19.57 44.86
C HIS A 637 -21.66 -20.33 44.99
N VAL A 638 -22.36 -20.57 43.89
CA VAL A 638 -23.30 -21.71 43.76
C VAL A 638 -23.20 -22.27 42.34
N GLY A 639 -23.21 -23.61 42.26
CA GLY A 639 -22.67 -24.39 41.16
C GLY A 639 -23.46 -24.39 39.86
N LEU A 640 -22.72 -24.64 38.78
CA LEU A 640 -23.25 -25.02 37.47
C LEU A 640 -22.78 -26.43 37.15
N THR A 641 -23.72 -27.27 36.76
CA THR A 641 -23.52 -28.64 36.31
C THR A 641 -22.81 -28.69 34.96
N PRO A 642 -21.91 -29.65 34.70
CA PRO A 642 -21.24 -29.76 33.41
C PRO A 642 -22.22 -30.27 32.34
N LYS A 643 -22.27 -29.58 31.20
CA LYS A 643 -22.99 -30.06 30.01
C LYS A 643 -22.31 -31.31 29.45
N GLN A 644 -23.13 -32.27 29.02
CA GLN A 644 -22.69 -33.54 28.43
C GLN A 644 -21.81 -33.35 27.18
N ILE A 645 -20.69 -34.08 27.15
CA ILE A 645 -19.78 -34.21 26.01
C ILE A 645 -20.13 -35.53 25.29
N ASN A 646 -20.45 -35.48 23.99
CA ASN A 646 -20.61 -36.68 23.18
C ASN A 646 -19.25 -37.06 22.56
N VAL A 647 -18.77 -38.26 22.90
CA VAL A 647 -17.54 -38.86 22.37
C VAL A 647 -17.89 -39.70 21.13
N ALA A 648 -17.24 -39.43 19.99
CA ALA A 648 -17.34 -40.28 18.81
C ALA A 648 -16.06 -41.13 18.67
N MET A 649 -16.21 -42.46 18.68
CA MET A 649 -15.13 -43.43 18.43
C MET A 649 -15.20 -43.95 16.99
N ASN A 650 -14.03 -44.13 16.36
CA ASN A 650 -13.91 -44.92 15.13
C ASN A 650 -13.98 -46.42 15.47
N ARG A 651 -14.42 -47.25 14.52
CA ARG A 651 -14.47 -48.73 14.49
C ARG A 651 -13.17 -49.47 14.88
N LYS A 652 -12.06 -48.78 15.17
CA LYS A 652 -10.81 -49.33 15.74
C LYS A 652 -10.44 -48.81 17.15
N GLY A 653 -11.31 -48.08 17.82
CA GLY A 653 -11.19 -47.78 19.26
C GLY A 653 -10.25 -46.62 19.67
N ASN A 654 -9.70 -45.84 18.74
CA ASN A 654 -8.89 -44.66 19.08
C ASN A 654 -9.74 -43.37 19.13
N LEU A 655 -9.42 -42.48 20.08
CA LEU A 655 -10.03 -41.15 20.24
C LEU A 655 -9.64 -40.25 19.05
N VAL A 656 -10.63 -39.61 18.41
CA VAL A 656 -10.40 -38.63 17.33
C VAL A 656 -10.67 -37.22 17.87
N GLU A 657 -9.75 -36.32 17.52
CA GLU A 657 -9.67 -34.89 17.82
C GLU A 657 -11.03 -34.15 17.73
N THR A 658 -11.39 -33.43 18.79
CA THR A 658 -12.66 -32.69 18.90
C THR A 658 -12.53 -31.32 18.22
N LYS A 659 -13.12 -31.15 17.02
CA LYS A 659 -13.40 -29.81 16.45
C LYS A 659 -14.79 -29.33 16.87
N PRO A 660 -14.98 -28.05 17.25
CA PRO A 660 -16.31 -27.49 17.46
C PRO A 660 -17.01 -27.31 16.10
N VAL A 661 -18.19 -27.91 15.96
CA VAL A 661 -19.09 -27.67 14.82
C VAL A 661 -19.81 -26.35 15.03
N THR A 662 -19.40 -25.30 14.33
CA THR A 662 -20.22 -24.10 14.17
C THR A 662 -21.36 -24.40 13.20
N LYS A 663 -22.60 -24.50 13.70
CA LYS A 663 -23.80 -24.45 12.84
C LYS A 663 -23.83 -23.09 12.14
N SER A 664 -23.62 -23.08 10.83
CA SER A 664 -23.88 -21.90 10.00
C SER A 664 -25.38 -21.80 9.74
N ASN A 665 -26.04 -20.86 10.41
CA ASN A 665 -27.33 -20.36 9.92
C ASN A 665 -27.03 -19.40 8.77
N LYS A 666 -27.08 -19.90 7.53
CA LYS A 666 -27.17 -19.05 6.34
C LYS A 666 -28.56 -18.43 6.33
N VAL A 667 -28.65 -17.14 6.66
CA VAL A 667 -29.77 -16.30 6.25
C VAL A 667 -29.34 -15.62 4.96
N TYR A 668 -30.01 -15.94 3.87
CA TYR A 668 -29.90 -15.20 2.62
C TYR A 668 -30.68 -13.89 2.81
N LEU A 669 -30.01 -12.76 2.63
CA LEU A 669 -30.62 -11.48 2.31
C LEU A 669 -30.09 -11.04 0.94
#